data_AF-A0A813HJG4-F1
#
_entry.id   AF-A0A813HJG4-F1
#
_cell.length_a   1.000
_cell.length_b   1.000
_cell.length_c   1.000
_cell.angle_alpha   90.00
_cell.angle_beta   90.00
_cell.angle_gamma   90.00
#
_symmetry.space_group_name_H-M   'P 1'
#
loop_
_entity.id
_entity.type
_entity.pdbx_description
1 polymer ?
#
loop_
_entity_poly.entity_id
_entity_poly.type
_entity_poly.pdbx_seq_one_letter_code
_entity_poly.pdbx_strand_id
1 'polypeptide(L)'
;MPFHAMPMGSAPGGGVVHISHTFGAFAAILVDGSVVTWGDSQSGADSSAVAALLTEGVVQVVATDGAFAAMKANGSVVTWGSGGRGGDSSAVAALLTEGVVQVCGNCGTFVARLSNGSIVTWGDSWGRAVQAVPEVTDAIHICSTSIHAWCAFLLNGSVVTWGSSHFGGDSSAVAQHLTEGVVQVCGTNTACAALMIDGSVVTWGDDAAGGDSSGVALLLRDIISVTGSGGAFAAIRQNGCVLTWGDDAEGGDSSEVAALLTEGVVHICGIEQAFAAIKDIVAHAPTNSTRASRREFIRFIARMAFWNDFGALGHRSRNRICLLVLIFGCAFFWSLTGGNERCDSSFNGSFWASYTYLVDIGTQTGLRPDESYEVRFVAVVISLLGFVYSLTLLGMVVDGIRDILNIMKQHYSMIHVNNHCLILGWGEKTLFLIHELLAEQKNSVLPPRSCLRCGRRQKRTIVILSELSEYAMSEKVMNHFRFWAVDVSHVNIRYATGNPTNRTDLRKVSASLADDILVMCLGQGGKVSDQEAIQTLLALGALPGGVSGDVWVEMHDKNVSSVVSTLLPAADGIIARHSVTRMALLRSLVPSVGFAYMELASFRRGSQICVVDAPKELIGCRFIDACYQFQNAILLGVTDANNRMLKEDSASPGFMPGADYLLKEGNQLVMISSNIMSASKLRRATDKPPLQKRSPLERTYKAPRLLRDDGQLWLGPAAEKKMIVLMIGCPDDFPEMLKIIDLFLASGSEVHILSDQTLAWRESCLNQHGNPPFERLLVRHYVGSTTNKSELSRLPLGTASCALILAERLSDDEEPISSDSRSLTT
;
A
#
# COMPACT_ATOMS: atom_id res chain seq x y z
N MET A 1 35.07 4.37 23.48
CA MET A 1 36.33 4.29 22.70
C MET A 1 36.03 4.76 21.28
N PRO A 2 36.94 5.46 20.58
CA PRO A 2 36.62 6.02 19.28
C PRO A 2 36.46 4.89 18.25
N PHE A 3 35.37 4.93 17.48
CA PHE A 3 35.19 4.10 16.30
C PHE A 3 36.35 4.36 15.33
N HIS A 4 37.27 3.42 15.19
CA HIS A 4 38.21 3.41 14.09
C HIS A 4 37.42 3.07 12.82
N ALA A 5 37.00 4.09 12.08
CA ALA A 5 36.64 3.93 10.67
C ALA A 5 37.89 3.43 9.94
N MET A 6 37.89 2.20 9.45
CA MET A 6 38.93 1.73 8.55
C MET A 6 38.78 2.41 7.18
N PRO A 7 39.89 2.59 6.44
CA PRO A 7 39.85 3.08 5.08
C PRO A 7 39.09 2.06 4.22
N MET A 8 38.19 2.55 3.35
CA MET A 8 37.59 1.75 2.28
C MET A 8 38.69 1.23 1.36
N GLY A 9 39.28 0.09 1.70
CA GLY A 9 39.96 -0.78 0.76
C GLY A 9 38.88 -1.39 -0.13
N SER A 10 38.77 -0.85 -1.35
CA SER A 10 38.06 -1.40 -2.51
C SER A 10 37.23 -2.68 -2.24
N ALA A 11 35.98 -2.51 -1.82
CA ALA A 11 34.99 -3.58 -1.93
C ALA A 11 34.66 -3.75 -3.42
N PRO A 12 34.92 -4.91 -4.05
CA PRO A 12 34.48 -5.15 -5.41
C PRO A 12 32.95 -5.33 -5.40
N GLY A 13 32.21 -4.36 -5.92
CA GLY A 13 30.92 -4.52 -6.62
C GLY A 13 29.75 -5.35 -6.02
N GLY A 14 29.79 -5.81 -4.77
CA GLY A 14 28.77 -6.69 -4.20
C GLY A 14 27.80 -5.96 -3.28
N GLY A 15 26.50 -5.97 -3.60
CA GLY A 15 25.47 -5.54 -2.66
C GLY A 15 25.47 -6.40 -1.39
N VAL A 16 24.90 -5.90 -0.30
CA VAL A 16 24.70 -6.67 0.94
C VAL A 16 23.36 -7.40 0.86
N VAL A 17 23.36 -8.71 1.14
CA VAL A 17 22.16 -9.57 1.11
C VAL A 17 21.54 -9.70 2.50
N HIS A 18 22.36 -9.91 3.53
CA HIS A 18 21.90 -10.13 4.91
C HIS A 18 22.95 -9.67 5.92
N ILE A 19 22.51 -9.17 7.08
CA ILE A 19 23.37 -8.73 8.19
C ILE A 19 22.94 -9.44 9.48
N SER A 20 23.90 -9.99 10.21
CA SER A 20 23.73 -10.61 11.53
C SER A 20 24.61 -9.89 12.56
N HIS A 21 24.24 -9.94 13.84
CA HIS A 21 24.91 -9.19 14.90
C HIS A 21 25.06 -9.99 16.20
N THR A 22 26.14 -9.74 16.91
CA THR A 22 26.37 -10.15 18.31
C THR A 22 26.21 -8.93 19.23
N PHE A 23 26.53 -9.04 20.52
CA PHE A 23 26.47 -7.89 21.45
C PHE A 23 27.42 -6.73 21.05
N GLY A 24 28.51 -7.03 20.33
CA GLY A 24 29.56 -6.07 20.01
C GLY A 24 30.09 -6.09 18.57
N ALA A 25 29.63 -7.00 17.71
CA ALA A 25 30.13 -7.15 16.34
C ALA A 25 29.02 -7.43 15.32
N PHE A 26 29.33 -7.20 14.04
CA PHE A 26 28.47 -7.45 12.90
C PHE A 26 29.14 -8.34 11.86
N ALA A 27 28.33 -9.10 11.13
CA ALA A 27 28.74 -9.88 9.97
C ALA A 27 27.72 -9.69 8.84
N ALA A 28 28.18 -9.40 7.62
CA ALA A 28 27.34 -9.22 6.44
C ALA A 28 27.69 -10.22 5.34
N ILE A 29 26.66 -10.80 4.72
CA ILE A 29 26.78 -11.61 3.51
C ILE A 29 26.66 -10.68 2.29
N LEU A 30 27.60 -10.77 1.37
CA LEU A 30 27.58 -10.05 0.10
C LEU A 30 26.88 -10.88 -1.00
N VAL A 31 26.49 -10.23 -2.11
CA VAL A 31 25.81 -10.88 -3.26
C VAL A 31 26.64 -12.02 -3.86
N ASP A 32 27.96 -11.98 -3.76
CA ASP A 32 28.86 -13.03 -4.22
C ASP A 32 28.98 -14.22 -3.25
N GLY A 33 28.31 -14.16 -2.09
CA GLY A 33 28.34 -15.19 -1.06
C GLY A 33 29.59 -15.13 -0.15
N SER A 34 30.36 -14.04 -0.20
CA SER A 34 31.44 -13.75 0.76
C SER A 34 30.91 -13.06 2.03
N VAL A 35 31.69 -13.10 3.11
CA VAL A 35 31.32 -12.48 4.41
C VAL A 35 32.31 -11.41 4.84
N VAL A 36 31.79 -10.25 5.25
CA VAL A 36 32.57 -9.14 5.83
C VAL A 36 32.13 -8.93 7.28
N THR A 37 33.09 -8.75 8.19
CA THR A 37 32.87 -8.59 9.63
C THR A 37 33.47 -7.28 10.14
N TRP A 38 32.86 -6.67 11.16
CA TRP A 38 33.38 -5.47 11.82
C TRP A 38 32.83 -5.31 13.25
N GLY A 39 33.51 -4.52 14.09
CA GLY A 39 33.13 -4.27 15.49
C GLY A 39 34.20 -4.73 16.49
N ASP A 40 33.77 -5.13 17.68
CA ASP A 40 34.64 -5.61 18.75
C ASP A 40 35.20 -7.01 18.46
N SER A 41 36.53 -7.15 18.53
CA SER A 41 37.21 -8.41 18.25
C SER A 41 36.86 -9.51 19.25
N GLN A 42 36.59 -9.15 20.51
CA GLN A 42 36.17 -10.13 21.54
C GLN A 42 34.75 -10.65 21.31
N SER A 43 33.95 -9.92 20.52
CA SER A 43 32.57 -10.25 20.20
C SER A 43 32.40 -10.88 18.80
N GLY A 44 33.50 -11.28 18.14
CA GLY A 44 33.47 -12.00 16.86
C GLY A 44 33.71 -11.15 15.61
N ALA A 45 34.16 -9.89 15.75
CA ALA A 45 34.54 -9.07 14.60
C ALA A 45 35.83 -9.53 13.90
N ASP A 46 36.74 -10.19 14.62
CA ASP A 46 37.94 -10.76 14.00
C ASP A 46 37.62 -12.13 13.40
N SER A 47 37.46 -12.16 12.06
CA SER A 47 37.29 -13.39 11.29
C SER A 47 38.56 -13.79 10.53
N SER A 48 39.73 -13.20 10.83
CA SER A 48 40.98 -13.43 10.10
C SER A 48 41.40 -14.91 10.07
N ALA A 49 41.15 -15.64 11.18
CA ALA A 49 41.45 -17.07 11.30
C ALA A 49 40.63 -17.95 10.32
N VAL A 50 39.46 -17.48 9.87
CA VAL A 50 38.55 -18.21 8.97
C VAL A 50 38.32 -17.48 7.65
N ALA A 51 39.04 -16.40 7.37
CA ALA A 51 38.80 -15.53 6.22
C ALA A 51 38.83 -16.27 4.89
N ALA A 52 39.77 -17.22 4.72
CA ALA A 52 39.89 -18.05 3.52
C ALA A 52 38.66 -18.98 3.31
N LEU A 53 37.92 -19.28 4.36
CA LEU A 53 36.71 -20.09 4.31
C LEU A 53 35.44 -19.25 4.09
N LEU A 54 35.53 -17.92 4.14
CA LEU A 54 34.40 -17.00 4.03
C LEU A 54 34.40 -16.21 2.71
N THR A 55 35.20 -16.62 1.73
CA THR A 55 35.34 -15.92 0.45
C THR A 55 34.21 -16.20 -0.54
N GLU A 56 33.48 -17.31 -0.40
CA GLU A 56 32.36 -17.66 -1.27
C GLU A 56 31.46 -18.75 -0.66
N GLY A 57 30.24 -18.83 -1.20
CA GLY A 57 29.31 -19.93 -0.96
C GLY A 57 28.58 -19.91 0.39
N VAL A 58 28.65 -18.81 1.14
CA VAL A 58 27.88 -18.64 2.39
C VAL A 58 26.44 -18.24 2.07
N VAL A 59 25.49 -18.99 2.63
CA VAL A 59 24.04 -18.78 2.41
C VAL A 59 23.34 -18.23 3.65
N GLN A 60 23.89 -18.46 4.83
CA GLN A 60 23.31 -17.99 6.10
C GLN A 60 24.44 -17.71 7.10
N VAL A 61 24.31 -16.62 7.86
CA VAL A 61 25.15 -16.33 9.03
C VAL A 61 24.25 -16.17 10.24
N VAL A 62 24.50 -16.94 11.29
CA VAL A 62 23.78 -16.91 12.55
C VAL A 62 24.73 -16.44 13.64
N ALA A 63 24.21 -15.67 14.61
CA ALA A 63 24.98 -15.12 15.71
C ALA A 63 24.48 -15.64 17.06
N THR A 64 25.40 -15.76 18.01
CA THR A 64 25.12 -15.81 19.47
C THR A 64 25.51 -14.45 20.08
N ASP A 65 25.53 -14.31 21.41
CA ASP A 65 25.95 -13.04 22.04
C ASP A 65 27.40 -12.63 21.71
N GLY A 66 28.26 -13.57 21.26
CA GLY A 66 29.67 -13.27 21.00
C GLY A 66 30.39 -14.18 19.99
N ALA A 67 29.66 -14.98 19.21
CA ALA A 67 30.21 -15.81 18.15
C ALA A 67 29.28 -15.86 16.93
N PHE A 68 29.82 -16.31 15.80
CA PHE A 68 29.09 -16.47 14.55
C PHE A 68 29.26 -17.88 13.99
N ALA A 69 28.24 -18.35 13.27
CA ALA A 69 28.25 -19.56 12.47
C ALA A 69 27.74 -19.26 11.05
N ALA A 70 28.59 -19.47 10.05
CA ALA A 70 28.25 -19.36 8.63
C ALA A 70 27.94 -20.74 8.05
N MET A 71 26.73 -20.94 7.56
CA MET A 71 26.35 -22.13 6.79
C MET A 71 26.56 -21.86 5.30
N LYS A 72 27.20 -22.81 4.62
CA LYS A 72 27.46 -22.76 3.19
C LYS A 72 26.42 -23.55 2.38
N ALA A 73 26.31 -23.25 1.10
CA ALA A 73 25.41 -23.93 0.17
C ALA A 73 25.66 -25.45 0.05
N ASN A 74 26.90 -25.89 0.30
CA ASN A 74 27.27 -27.31 0.32
C ASN A 74 26.91 -28.03 1.65
N GLY A 75 26.27 -27.32 2.59
CA GLY A 75 25.90 -27.86 3.90
C GLY A 75 27.05 -27.95 4.92
N SER A 76 28.18 -27.29 4.66
CA SER A 76 29.25 -27.13 5.66
C SER A 76 29.03 -25.90 6.54
N VAL A 77 29.52 -25.93 7.79
CA VAL A 77 29.41 -24.80 8.74
C VAL A 77 30.79 -24.34 9.19
N VAL A 78 31.01 -23.03 9.17
CA VAL A 78 32.24 -22.37 9.63
C VAL A 78 31.90 -21.47 10.81
N THR A 79 32.60 -21.62 11.94
CA THR A 79 32.36 -20.83 13.16
C THR A 79 33.56 -19.96 13.53
N TRP A 80 33.30 -18.80 14.14
CA TRP A 80 34.34 -17.92 14.68
C TRP A 80 33.82 -17.02 15.80
N GLY A 81 34.72 -16.30 16.47
CA GLY A 81 34.41 -15.47 17.64
C GLY A 81 34.71 -16.17 18.96
N SER A 82 33.99 -15.80 20.02
CA SER A 82 34.28 -16.30 21.37
C SER A 82 34.07 -17.81 21.47
N GLY A 83 35.13 -18.54 21.81
CA GLY A 83 35.11 -20.01 21.93
C GLY A 83 34.02 -20.51 22.88
N GLY A 84 33.89 -19.88 24.05
CA GLY A 84 32.88 -20.23 25.05
C GLY A 84 31.43 -19.93 24.67
N ARG A 85 31.19 -19.18 23.59
CA ARG A 85 29.85 -18.86 23.07
C ARG A 85 29.56 -19.52 21.71
N GLY A 86 30.29 -20.57 21.37
CA GLY A 86 30.09 -21.36 20.15
C GLY A 86 31.03 -21.03 18.98
N GLY A 87 32.03 -20.16 19.19
CA GLY A 87 33.08 -19.91 18.20
C GLY A 87 33.98 -21.13 17.96
N ASP A 88 34.17 -21.97 18.99
CA ASP A 88 34.87 -23.25 18.88
C ASP A 88 33.87 -24.39 18.61
N SER A 89 33.94 -24.95 17.40
CA SER A 89 33.16 -26.10 16.96
C SER A 89 34.01 -27.37 16.80
N SER A 90 35.27 -27.36 17.25
CA SER A 90 36.25 -28.44 17.02
C SER A 90 35.74 -29.83 17.42
N ALA A 91 34.98 -29.91 18.51
CA ALA A 91 34.44 -31.16 19.02
C ALA A 91 33.28 -31.75 18.20
N VAL A 92 32.64 -30.94 17.35
CA VAL A 92 31.59 -31.39 16.41
C VAL A 92 31.99 -31.19 14.94
N ALA A 93 33.24 -30.80 14.66
CA ALA A 93 33.70 -30.42 13.33
C ALA A 93 33.46 -31.50 12.28
N ALA A 94 33.63 -32.78 12.64
CA ALA A 94 33.38 -33.92 11.74
C ALA A 94 31.91 -34.07 11.31
N LEU A 95 30.96 -33.51 12.06
CA LEU A 95 29.52 -33.54 11.76
C LEU A 95 29.07 -32.28 11.01
N LEU A 96 29.91 -31.26 10.92
CA LEU A 96 29.63 -29.97 10.29
C LEU A 96 30.31 -29.82 8.91
N THR A 97 30.90 -30.89 8.38
CA THR A 97 31.58 -30.87 7.08
C THR A 97 30.62 -30.89 5.89
N GLU A 98 29.45 -31.51 6.02
CA GLU A 98 28.43 -31.57 4.97
C GLU A 98 27.05 -31.93 5.55
N GLY A 99 26.00 -31.70 4.76
CA GLY A 99 24.65 -32.16 5.10
C GLY A 99 23.90 -31.33 6.13
N VAL A 100 24.43 -30.19 6.59
CA VAL A 100 23.68 -29.24 7.44
C VAL A 100 22.67 -28.47 6.59
N VAL A 101 21.41 -28.44 7.05
CA VAL A 101 20.28 -27.80 6.34
C VAL A 101 19.69 -26.61 7.09
N GLN A 102 19.97 -26.48 8.38
CA GLN A 102 19.51 -25.36 9.22
C GLN A 102 20.50 -25.14 10.37
N VAL A 103 20.85 -23.88 10.65
CA VAL A 103 21.58 -23.48 11.86
C VAL A 103 20.77 -22.45 12.63
N CYS A 104 20.74 -22.56 13.95
CA CYS A 104 20.11 -21.63 14.88
C CYS A 104 21.05 -21.32 16.04
N GLY A 105 20.95 -20.13 16.63
CA GLY A 105 21.78 -19.70 17.75
C GLY A 105 20.94 -19.00 18.82
N ASN A 106 21.37 -19.11 20.09
CA ASN A 106 20.84 -18.37 21.24
C ASN A 106 21.97 -17.63 21.97
N CYS A 107 21.83 -17.28 23.26
CA CYS A 107 22.82 -16.47 24.00
C CYS A 107 24.26 -17.06 24.05
N GLY A 108 24.43 -18.37 23.86
CA GLY A 108 25.76 -18.98 23.87
C GLY A 108 25.88 -20.35 23.20
N THR A 109 24.81 -20.90 22.65
CA THR A 109 24.80 -22.22 22.01
C THR A 109 24.28 -22.13 20.58
N PHE A 110 24.86 -22.94 19.71
CA PHE A 110 24.39 -23.17 18.36
C PHE A 110 23.80 -24.57 18.22
N VAL A 111 22.83 -24.68 17.33
CA VAL A 111 22.22 -25.95 16.95
C VAL A 111 22.17 -26.05 15.44
N ALA A 112 22.59 -27.19 14.91
CA ALA A 112 22.47 -27.54 13.50
C ALA A 112 21.52 -28.73 13.31
N ARG A 113 20.67 -28.65 12.29
CA ARG A 113 19.88 -29.76 11.77
C ARG A 113 20.57 -30.33 10.54
N LEU A 114 20.78 -31.64 10.53
CA LEU A 114 21.32 -32.37 9.40
C LEU A 114 20.20 -32.83 8.45
N SER A 115 20.54 -33.11 7.20
CA SER A 115 19.60 -33.55 6.15
C SER A 115 18.92 -34.88 6.46
N ASN A 116 19.57 -35.71 7.28
CA ASN A 116 19.03 -36.96 7.82
C ASN A 116 18.09 -36.77 9.04
N GLY A 117 17.82 -35.53 9.44
CA GLY A 117 16.97 -35.21 10.58
C GLY A 117 17.65 -35.28 11.95
N SER A 118 18.94 -35.60 12.03
CA SER A 118 19.72 -35.56 13.26
C SER A 118 20.05 -34.13 13.70
N ILE A 119 20.27 -33.94 15.00
CA ILE A 119 20.55 -32.63 15.61
C ILE A 119 21.94 -32.63 16.26
N VAL A 120 22.71 -31.57 16.00
CA VAL A 120 24.04 -31.34 16.56
C VAL A 120 24.05 -30.03 17.32
N THR A 121 24.60 -30.02 18.53
CA THR A 121 24.68 -28.82 19.37
C THR A 121 26.11 -28.53 19.83
N TRP A 122 26.50 -27.26 19.90
CA TRP A 122 27.82 -26.84 20.40
C TRP A 122 27.77 -25.42 20.99
N GLY A 123 28.81 -25.04 21.74
CA GLY A 123 28.88 -23.78 22.49
C GLY A 123 28.82 -23.98 24.00
N ASP A 124 28.22 -23.03 24.72
CA ASP A 124 28.25 -22.98 26.18
C ASP A 124 27.66 -24.25 26.85
N SER A 125 28.34 -24.63 27.94
CA SER A 125 28.09 -25.80 28.78
C SER A 125 26.74 -25.81 29.50
N TRP A 126 26.07 -24.67 29.64
CA TRP A 126 24.75 -24.55 30.30
C TRP A 126 23.60 -25.10 29.46
N GLY A 127 23.81 -25.34 28.16
CA GLY A 127 22.90 -26.11 27.28
C GLY A 127 23.31 -27.59 27.12
N ARG A 128 24.11 -28.14 28.04
CA ARG A 128 24.73 -29.49 28.01
C ARG A 128 25.24 -29.94 26.63
N ALA A 129 26.20 -29.14 26.16
CA ALA A 129 27.39 -29.47 25.37
C ALA A 129 27.49 -30.78 24.53
N VAL A 130 27.71 -30.55 23.22
CA VAL A 130 28.77 -31.16 22.38
C VAL A 130 28.61 -32.65 22.04
N GLN A 131 27.39 -33.10 21.79
CA GLN A 131 27.16 -34.40 21.12
C GLN A 131 25.94 -34.33 20.19
N ALA A 132 25.87 -35.26 19.23
CA ALA A 132 24.63 -35.54 18.51
C ALA A 132 23.58 -35.99 19.52
N VAL A 133 22.38 -35.39 19.50
CA VAL A 133 21.29 -35.78 20.41
C VAL A 133 20.85 -37.20 20.04
N PRO A 134 21.18 -38.25 20.82
CA PRO A 134 21.10 -39.65 20.35
C PRO A 134 19.67 -40.14 20.11
N GLU A 135 18.68 -39.48 20.70
CA GLU A 135 17.27 -39.88 20.67
C GLU A 135 16.44 -39.14 19.61
N VAL A 136 17.05 -38.26 18.81
CA VAL A 136 16.34 -37.46 17.80
C VAL A 136 16.75 -37.87 16.39
N THR A 137 15.93 -38.71 15.77
CA THR A 137 15.90 -38.96 14.32
C THR A 137 14.62 -38.35 13.75
N ASP A 138 14.67 -37.75 12.56
CA ASP A 138 13.51 -37.13 11.86
C ASP A 138 13.04 -35.75 12.36
N ALA A 139 13.94 -34.91 12.87
CA ALA A 139 13.60 -33.51 13.13
C ALA A 139 13.34 -32.73 11.84
N ILE A 140 12.20 -32.04 11.79
CA ILE A 140 11.80 -31.16 10.68
C ILE A 140 12.14 -29.69 10.93
N HIS A 141 12.11 -29.25 12.19
CA HIS A 141 12.35 -27.86 12.56
C HIS A 141 12.91 -27.74 13.98
N ILE A 142 13.80 -26.77 14.20
CA ILE A 142 14.41 -26.47 15.51
C ILE A 142 14.04 -25.04 15.92
N CYS A 143 13.61 -24.87 17.17
CA CYS A 143 13.36 -23.56 17.77
C CYS A 143 14.13 -23.45 19.08
N SER A 144 14.60 -22.24 19.39
CA SER A 144 15.01 -21.91 20.75
C SER A 144 13.75 -21.65 21.57
N THR A 145 13.67 -22.27 22.75
CA THR A 145 12.58 -22.07 23.69
C THR A 145 13.00 -21.20 24.86
N SER A 146 14.29 -21.02 25.13
CA SER A 146 14.77 -20.08 26.14
C SER A 146 16.27 -19.82 25.97
N ILE A 147 16.85 -19.01 26.86
CA ILE A 147 18.28 -18.67 26.90
C ILE A 147 19.18 -19.93 26.90
N HIS A 148 18.72 -21.03 27.51
CA HIS A 148 19.50 -22.27 27.65
C HIS A 148 18.72 -23.56 27.31
N ALA A 149 17.56 -23.45 26.63
CA ALA A 149 16.76 -24.60 26.20
C ALA A 149 16.34 -24.51 24.72
N TRP A 150 16.14 -25.70 24.16
CA TRP A 150 15.83 -25.93 22.77
C TRP A 150 14.68 -26.91 22.62
N CYS A 151 13.95 -26.80 21.52
CA CYS A 151 13.00 -27.81 21.09
C CYS A 151 13.13 -28.15 19.60
N ALA A 152 12.82 -29.38 19.26
CA ALA A 152 12.69 -29.86 17.89
C ALA A 152 11.30 -30.43 17.64
N PHE A 153 10.73 -30.06 16.51
CA PHE A 153 9.54 -30.70 15.96
C PHE A 153 9.97 -31.91 15.14
N LEU A 154 9.38 -33.06 15.41
CA LEU A 154 9.63 -34.30 14.67
C LEU A 154 8.56 -34.52 13.59
N LEU A 155 8.88 -35.33 12.58
CA LEU A 155 7.96 -35.65 11.47
C LEU A 155 6.62 -36.25 11.92
N ASN A 156 6.62 -36.95 13.06
CA ASN A 156 5.43 -37.55 13.67
C ASN A 156 4.54 -36.55 14.42
N GLY A 157 4.92 -35.27 14.50
CA GLY A 157 4.18 -34.22 15.21
C GLY A 157 4.45 -34.14 16.72
N SER A 158 5.43 -34.90 17.23
CA SER A 158 5.92 -34.77 18.61
C SER A 158 6.98 -33.67 18.73
N VAL A 159 7.19 -33.22 19.97
CA VAL A 159 8.25 -32.26 20.31
C VAL A 159 9.22 -32.86 21.31
N VAL A 160 10.51 -32.75 21.00
CA VAL A 160 11.59 -33.10 21.93
C VAL A 160 12.24 -31.83 22.42
N THR A 161 12.46 -31.71 23.73
CA THR A 161 13.19 -30.59 24.33
C THR A 161 14.52 -31.08 24.92
N TRP A 162 15.52 -30.22 24.90
CA TRP A 162 16.80 -30.47 25.57
C TRP A 162 17.45 -29.16 26.01
N GLY A 163 18.47 -29.26 26.86
CA GLY A 163 19.16 -28.11 27.44
C GLY A 163 19.04 -28.09 28.97
N SER A 164 19.15 -26.91 29.58
CA SER A 164 19.06 -26.80 31.04
C SER A 164 17.66 -27.08 31.55
N SER A 165 17.52 -27.98 32.53
CA SER A 165 16.24 -28.29 33.17
C SER A 165 15.60 -27.08 33.83
N HIS A 166 16.41 -26.17 34.40
CA HIS A 166 15.95 -24.93 35.03
C HIS A 166 15.44 -23.87 34.04
N PHE A 167 15.69 -24.05 32.74
CA PHE A 167 15.31 -23.10 31.70
C PHE A 167 14.32 -23.72 30.69
N GLY A 168 13.61 -24.79 31.08
CA GLY A 168 12.60 -25.44 30.24
C GLY A 168 13.14 -26.48 29.25
N GLY A 169 14.39 -26.95 29.44
CA GLY A 169 15.00 -28.01 28.63
C GLY A 169 14.53 -29.43 28.99
N ASP A 170 13.99 -29.63 30.19
CA ASP A 170 13.41 -30.89 30.65
C ASP A 170 11.87 -30.83 30.57
N SER A 171 11.30 -31.54 29.61
CA SER A 171 9.84 -31.69 29.44
C SER A 171 9.33 -33.06 29.92
N SER A 172 10.12 -33.84 30.66
CA SER A 172 9.75 -35.19 31.10
C SER A 172 8.44 -35.23 31.89
N ALA A 173 8.15 -34.18 32.68
CA ALA A 173 6.90 -34.03 33.43
C ALA A 173 5.65 -33.89 32.53
N VAL A 174 5.81 -33.39 31.30
CA VAL A 174 4.72 -33.14 30.34
C VAL A 174 4.87 -33.96 29.05
N ALA A 175 5.81 -34.91 29.01
CA ALA A 175 6.15 -35.66 27.81
C ALA A 175 4.95 -36.40 27.20
N GLN A 176 4.02 -36.90 28.03
CA GLN A 176 2.79 -37.56 27.57
C GLN A 176 1.86 -36.63 26.77
N HIS A 177 1.96 -35.31 26.96
CA HIS A 177 1.17 -34.32 26.23
C HIS A 177 1.88 -33.80 24.98
N LEU A 178 3.18 -34.05 24.82
CA LEU A 178 3.99 -33.57 23.69
C LEU A 178 4.22 -34.65 22.61
N THR A 179 3.50 -35.77 22.68
CA THR A 179 3.64 -36.90 21.75
C THR A 179 2.98 -36.68 20.40
N GLU A 180 1.96 -35.82 20.31
CA GLU A 180 1.27 -35.50 19.06
C GLU A 180 0.53 -34.17 19.14
N GLY A 181 0.31 -33.52 17.99
CA GLY A 181 -0.59 -32.37 17.89
C GLY A 181 -0.05 -31.05 18.42
N VAL A 182 1.26 -30.88 18.59
CA VAL A 182 1.85 -29.58 18.95
C VAL A 182 1.92 -28.68 17.72
N VAL A 183 1.35 -27.48 17.82
CA VAL A 183 1.27 -26.49 16.74
C VAL A 183 2.37 -25.43 16.84
N GLN A 184 2.65 -24.98 18.06
CA GLN A 184 3.60 -23.91 18.33
C GLN A 184 4.22 -24.12 19.70
N VAL A 185 5.51 -23.82 19.85
CA VAL A 185 6.18 -23.75 21.15
C VAL A 185 6.76 -22.36 21.30
N CYS A 186 6.47 -21.73 22.43
CA CYS A 186 6.96 -20.42 22.81
C CYS A 186 7.72 -20.48 24.12
N GLY A 187 8.62 -19.52 24.27
CA GLY A 187 9.57 -19.43 25.35
C GLY A 187 9.51 -18.14 26.12
N THR A 188 9.76 -18.20 27.42
CA THR A 188 10.29 -17.09 28.22
C THR A 188 11.79 -17.34 28.46
N ASN A 189 12.43 -16.52 29.29
CA ASN A 189 13.83 -16.72 29.64
C ASN A 189 14.06 -18.06 30.35
N THR A 190 13.10 -18.57 31.11
CA THR A 190 13.26 -19.79 31.94
C THR A 190 12.11 -20.81 31.85
N ALA A 191 11.01 -20.52 31.14
CA ALA A 191 9.87 -21.42 30.96
C ALA A 191 9.42 -21.54 29.50
N CYS A 192 8.61 -22.57 29.24
CA CYS A 192 8.14 -22.95 27.91
C CYS A 192 6.63 -23.18 27.92
N ALA A 193 5.97 -22.86 26.80
CA ALA A 193 4.56 -23.10 26.57
C ALA A 193 4.32 -23.68 25.17
N ALA A 194 3.69 -24.85 25.08
CA ALA A 194 3.27 -25.49 23.84
C ALA A 194 1.76 -25.26 23.61
N LEU A 195 1.41 -24.74 22.43
CA LEU A 195 0.05 -24.69 21.93
C LEU A 195 -0.27 -25.98 21.17
N MET A 196 -1.32 -26.65 21.60
CA MET A 196 -1.82 -27.90 21.03
C MET A 196 -2.87 -27.63 19.95
N ILE A 197 -3.08 -28.59 19.04
CA ILE A 197 -4.03 -28.49 17.92
C ILE A 197 -5.50 -28.41 18.37
N ASP A 198 -5.79 -28.90 19.57
CA ASP A 198 -7.11 -28.78 20.22
C ASP A 198 -7.34 -27.39 20.85
N GLY A 199 -6.34 -26.50 20.80
CA GLY A 199 -6.39 -25.17 21.39
C GLY A 199 -6.10 -25.13 22.88
N SER A 200 -5.60 -26.22 23.48
CA SER A 200 -5.05 -26.24 24.83
C SER A 200 -3.59 -25.78 24.86
N VAL A 201 -3.12 -25.35 26.03
CA VAL A 201 -1.73 -24.94 26.24
C VAL A 201 -1.12 -25.78 27.36
N VAL A 202 0.07 -26.31 27.11
CA VAL A 202 0.87 -27.10 28.07
C VAL A 202 2.12 -26.31 28.41
N THR A 203 2.38 -26.07 29.69
CA THR A 203 3.54 -25.29 30.17
C THR A 203 4.48 -26.15 30.99
N TRP A 204 5.77 -25.80 30.99
CA TRP A 204 6.80 -26.43 31.82
C TRP A 204 8.00 -25.47 31.99
N GLY A 205 8.88 -25.75 32.96
CA GLY A 205 10.03 -24.91 33.30
C GLY A 205 9.85 -24.22 34.66
N ASP A 206 10.45 -23.05 34.83
CA ASP A 206 10.35 -22.28 36.09
C ASP A 206 8.92 -21.82 36.37
N ASP A 207 8.38 -22.20 37.54
CA ASP A 207 7.03 -21.86 37.99
C ASP A 207 6.79 -20.34 37.99
N ALA A 208 7.77 -19.55 38.45
CA ALA A 208 7.65 -18.10 38.56
C ALA A 208 7.59 -17.41 37.20
N ALA A 209 8.22 -18.00 36.18
CA ALA A 209 8.26 -17.47 34.82
C ALA A 209 7.12 -17.95 33.91
N GLY A 210 6.06 -18.53 34.52
CA GLY A 210 4.89 -19.06 33.82
C GLY A 210 4.97 -20.53 33.41
N GLY A 211 5.93 -21.28 33.97
CA GLY A 211 5.99 -22.74 33.88
C GLY A 211 4.81 -23.42 34.57
N ASP A 212 4.32 -22.85 35.68
CA ASP A 212 3.06 -23.24 36.31
C ASP A 212 1.90 -22.43 35.74
N SER A 213 1.00 -23.11 35.01
CA SER A 213 -0.24 -22.53 34.49
C SER A 213 -1.47 -22.95 35.29
N SER A 214 -1.32 -23.60 36.45
CA SER A 214 -2.43 -24.12 37.26
C SER A 214 -3.49 -23.06 37.60
N GLY A 215 -3.07 -21.82 37.85
CA GLY A 215 -3.95 -20.67 38.12
C GLY A 215 -4.83 -20.26 36.94
N VAL A 216 -4.43 -20.58 35.70
CA VAL A 216 -5.15 -20.26 34.46
C VAL A 216 -5.54 -21.50 33.64
N ALA A 217 -5.28 -22.71 34.13
CA ALA A 217 -5.43 -23.96 33.40
C ALA A 217 -6.86 -24.20 32.89
N LEU A 218 -7.89 -23.79 33.65
CA LEU A 218 -9.29 -23.88 33.23
C LEU A 218 -9.66 -22.91 32.09
N LEU A 219 -8.86 -21.85 31.91
CA LEU A 219 -9.08 -20.78 30.93
C LEU A 219 -8.24 -20.97 29.65
N LEU A 220 -7.16 -21.76 29.70
CA LEU A 220 -6.29 -22.13 28.57
C LEU A 220 -6.95 -23.15 27.63
N ARG A 221 -8.14 -22.79 27.12
CA ARG A 221 -8.89 -23.52 26.09
C ARG A 221 -9.30 -22.58 24.97
N ASP A 222 -9.36 -23.11 23.76
CA ASP A 222 -9.63 -22.35 22.53
C ASP A 222 -8.57 -21.26 22.27
N ILE A 223 -7.31 -21.53 22.61
CA ILE A 223 -6.18 -20.60 22.40
C ILE A 223 -5.78 -20.63 20.92
N ILE A 224 -5.55 -19.44 20.35
CA ILE A 224 -5.12 -19.26 18.95
C ILE A 224 -3.61 -19.02 18.88
N SER A 225 -3.04 -18.33 19.86
CA SER A 225 -1.64 -17.92 19.87
C SER A 225 -1.18 -17.73 21.30
N VAL A 226 0.08 -18.08 21.54
CA VAL A 226 0.81 -17.82 22.80
C VAL A 226 2.02 -16.97 22.47
N THR A 227 2.37 -16.04 23.35
CA THR A 227 3.51 -15.13 23.21
C THR A 227 4.19 -15.00 24.56
N GLY A 228 5.52 -15.15 24.61
CA GLY A 228 6.32 -14.97 25.81
C GLY A 228 6.96 -13.58 25.89
N SER A 229 7.14 -13.09 27.11
CA SER A 229 8.07 -12.00 27.48
C SER A 229 9.32 -12.62 28.12
N GLY A 230 10.13 -11.85 28.86
CA GLY A 230 11.26 -12.37 29.61
C GLY A 230 10.85 -13.40 30.68
N GLY A 231 9.66 -13.27 31.26
CA GLY A 231 9.26 -14.04 32.45
C GLY A 231 7.76 -14.26 32.57
N ALA A 232 6.96 -13.92 31.56
CA ALA A 232 5.53 -14.17 31.55
C ALA A 232 5.06 -14.64 30.17
N PHE A 233 3.84 -15.18 30.12
CA PHE A 233 3.17 -15.56 28.89
C PHE A 233 1.85 -14.81 28.75
N ALA A 234 1.49 -14.51 27.51
CA ALA A 234 0.19 -13.99 27.12
C ALA A 234 -0.40 -14.86 26.01
N ALA A 235 -1.66 -15.29 26.19
CA ALA A 235 -2.37 -16.12 25.22
C ALA A 235 -3.65 -15.45 24.74
N ILE A 236 -3.89 -15.53 23.43
CA ILE A 236 -5.12 -15.02 22.80
C ILE A 236 -6.10 -16.17 22.63
N ARG A 237 -7.29 -16.05 23.23
CA ARG A 237 -8.41 -16.98 23.03
C ARG A 237 -9.19 -16.69 21.75
N GLN A 238 -9.98 -17.65 21.30
CA GLN A 238 -10.81 -17.54 20.09
C GLN A 238 -11.86 -16.42 20.10
N ASN A 239 -12.20 -15.90 21.27
CA ASN A 239 -13.08 -14.75 21.45
C ASN A 239 -12.33 -13.40 21.46
N GLY A 240 -11.01 -13.39 21.25
CA GLY A 240 -10.17 -12.19 21.33
C GLY A 240 -9.90 -11.72 22.76
N CYS A 241 -10.20 -12.57 23.75
CA CYS A 241 -9.80 -12.36 25.14
C CYS A 241 -8.32 -12.72 25.30
N VAL A 242 -7.60 -11.94 26.10
CA VAL A 242 -6.21 -12.23 26.47
C VAL A 242 -6.15 -12.81 27.88
N LEU A 243 -5.31 -13.83 28.05
CA LEU A 243 -4.93 -14.37 29.35
C LEU A 243 -3.44 -14.13 29.54
N THR A 244 -3.03 -13.68 30.72
CA THR A 244 -1.62 -13.55 31.10
C THR A 244 -1.33 -14.39 32.33
N TRP A 245 -0.12 -14.92 32.43
CA TRP A 245 0.38 -15.64 33.61
C TRP A 245 1.91 -15.62 33.64
N GLY A 246 2.52 -15.90 34.80
CA GLY A 246 3.96 -15.77 35.04
C GLY A 246 4.29 -14.55 35.89
N ASP A 247 5.49 -13.99 35.74
CA ASP A 247 5.98 -12.90 36.58
C ASP A 247 5.16 -11.61 36.41
N ASP A 248 4.58 -11.12 37.50
CA ASP A 248 3.78 -9.89 37.55
C ASP A 248 4.53 -8.67 36.98
N ALA A 249 5.84 -8.56 37.26
CA ALA A 249 6.67 -7.43 36.84
C ALA A 249 7.01 -7.46 35.34
N GLU A 250 6.87 -8.61 34.68
CA GLU A 250 7.18 -8.80 33.25
C GLU A 250 5.93 -9.03 32.38
N GLY A 251 4.76 -8.65 32.90
CA GLY A 251 3.48 -8.68 32.18
C GLY A 251 2.56 -9.86 32.52
N GLY A 252 2.85 -10.60 33.58
CA GLY A 252 2.00 -11.66 34.13
C GLY A 252 0.69 -11.13 34.73
N ASP A 253 0.71 -9.96 35.37
CA ASP A 253 -0.47 -9.29 35.90
C ASP A 253 -1.08 -8.33 34.86
N SER A 254 -2.29 -8.63 34.41
CA SER A 254 -3.08 -7.78 33.52
C SER A 254 -4.33 -7.20 34.19
N SER A 255 -4.44 -7.29 35.51
CA SER A 255 -5.63 -6.89 36.29
C SER A 255 -6.05 -5.44 36.05
N GLU A 256 -5.09 -4.50 35.96
CA GLU A 256 -5.37 -3.08 35.69
C GLU A 256 -6.02 -2.82 34.33
N VAL A 257 -5.71 -3.67 33.34
CA VAL A 257 -6.19 -3.54 31.95
C VAL A 257 -7.16 -4.67 31.57
N ALA A 258 -7.58 -5.50 32.51
CA ALA A 258 -8.40 -6.69 32.26
C ALA A 258 -9.70 -6.34 31.51
N ALA A 259 -10.32 -5.19 31.83
CA ALA A 259 -11.52 -4.69 31.15
C ALA A 259 -11.30 -4.38 29.66
N LEU A 260 -10.08 -4.05 29.25
CA LEU A 260 -9.71 -3.78 27.86
C LEU A 260 -9.36 -5.06 27.08
N LEU A 261 -9.01 -6.13 27.79
CA LEU A 261 -8.53 -7.40 27.26
C LEU A 261 -9.60 -8.49 27.13
N THR A 262 -10.86 -8.18 27.43
CA THR A 262 -11.97 -9.16 27.37
C THR A 262 -12.36 -9.56 25.94
N GLU A 263 -12.13 -8.70 24.95
CA GLU A 263 -12.47 -8.93 23.55
C GLU A 263 -11.68 -8.02 22.59
N GLY A 264 -11.62 -8.42 21.31
CA GLY A 264 -11.11 -7.59 20.22
C GLY A 264 -9.59 -7.54 20.06
N VAL A 265 -8.82 -8.28 20.86
CA VAL A 265 -7.37 -8.38 20.67
C VAL A 265 -7.06 -9.35 19.53
N VAL A 266 -6.32 -8.87 18.54
CA VAL A 266 -5.97 -9.63 17.33
C VAL A 266 -4.51 -10.10 17.37
N HIS A 267 -3.64 -9.36 18.04
CA HIS A 267 -2.21 -9.65 18.10
C HIS A 267 -1.63 -9.21 19.44
N ILE A 268 -0.62 -9.95 19.93
CA ILE A 268 0.18 -9.59 21.10
C ILE A 268 1.65 -9.59 20.68
N CYS A 269 2.37 -8.54 21.05
CA CYS A 269 3.82 -8.47 20.91
C CYS A 269 4.44 -8.45 22.31
N GLY A 270 5.41 -9.33 22.56
CA GLY A 270 6.21 -9.32 23.79
C GLY A 270 7.54 -8.59 23.57
N ILE A 271 7.96 -7.83 24.56
CA ILE A 271 9.36 -7.43 24.79
C ILE A 271 9.79 -8.05 26.13
N GLU A 272 11.07 -7.95 26.47
CA GLU A 272 11.63 -8.59 27.68
C GLU A 272 10.81 -8.31 28.96
N GLN A 273 10.32 -7.08 29.16
CA GLN A 273 9.61 -6.73 30.40
C GLN A 273 8.10 -6.46 30.25
N ALA A 274 7.51 -6.60 29.06
CA ALA A 274 6.11 -6.22 28.87
C ALA A 274 5.45 -6.84 27.63
N PHE A 275 4.12 -6.78 27.61
CA PHE A 275 3.30 -7.09 26.45
C PHE A 275 2.59 -5.86 25.90
N ALA A 276 2.47 -5.79 24.58
CA ALA A 276 1.61 -4.86 23.88
C ALA A 276 0.50 -5.66 23.15
N ALA A 277 -0.75 -5.40 23.52
CA ALA A 277 -1.92 -5.99 22.87
C ALA A 277 -2.50 -5.01 21.82
N ILE A 278 -2.64 -5.48 20.58
CA ILE A 278 -3.26 -4.73 19.50
C ILE A 278 -4.73 -5.10 19.45
N LYS A 279 -5.58 -4.13 19.82
CA LYS A 279 -7.03 -4.25 19.78
C LYS A 279 -7.58 -3.60 18.52
N ASP A 280 -8.40 -4.34 17.80
CA ASP A 280 -9.19 -3.79 16.70
C ASP A 280 -10.37 -2.99 17.29
N ILE A 281 -10.42 -1.68 17.05
CA ILE A 281 -11.36 -0.76 17.73
C ILE A 281 -12.77 -0.85 17.11
N VAL A 282 -12.97 -1.65 16.07
CA VAL A 282 -14.30 -1.87 15.49
C VAL A 282 -15.05 -2.91 16.29
N ALA A 283 -15.76 -2.47 17.33
CA ALA A 283 -16.76 -3.28 18.02
C ALA A 283 -17.91 -3.62 17.06
N HIS A 284 -17.80 -4.70 16.28
CA HIS A 284 -18.93 -5.45 15.73
C HIS A 284 -18.58 -6.94 15.64
N ALA A 285 -19.57 -7.76 16.01
CA ALA A 285 -19.54 -9.20 16.24
C ALA A 285 -18.53 -10.00 15.38
N PRO A 286 -17.88 -11.04 15.93
CA PRO A 286 -16.91 -11.84 15.19
C PRO A 286 -17.56 -12.43 13.95
N THR A 287 -17.25 -11.84 12.79
CA THR A 287 -17.74 -12.34 11.51
C THR A 287 -17.10 -13.71 11.28
N ASN A 288 -17.93 -14.67 10.91
CA ASN A 288 -17.58 -16.07 10.66
C ASN A 288 -16.49 -16.28 9.56
N SER A 289 -15.89 -15.22 9.00
CA SER A 289 -15.06 -15.24 7.79
C SER A 289 -13.57 -15.53 8.05
N THR A 290 -12.96 -15.04 9.14
CA THR A 290 -11.60 -15.45 9.55
C THR A 290 -11.59 -16.87 10.14
N ARG A 291 -12.71 -17.26 10.76
CA ARG A 291 -13.02 -18.63 11.21
C ARG A 291 -13.28 -19.61 10.05
N ALA A 292 -13.63 -19.13 8.87
CA ALA A 292 -13.81 -19.98 7.69
C ALA A 292 -12.49 -20.19 6.96
N SER A 293 -11.69 -19.15 6.73
CA SER A 293 -10.48 -19.28 5.89
C SER A 293 -9.33 -20.06 6.54
N ARG A 294 -9.01 -19.81 7.82
CA ARG A 294 -7.95 -20.54 8.54
C ARG A 294 -8.38 -21.98 8.84
N ARG A 295 -9.67 -22.19 9.12
CA ARG A 295 -10.27 -23.51 9.36
C ARG A 295 -10.45 -24.29 8.05
N GLU A 296 -10.61 -23.63 6.89
CA GLU A 296 -10.57 -24.26 5.58
C GLU A 296 -9.14 -24.55 5.11
N PHE A 297 -8.15 -23.71 5.44
CA PHE A 297 -6.74 -23.96 5.14
C PHE A 297 -6.16 -25.10 6.01
N ILE A 298 -6.45 -25.12 7.31
CA ILE A 298 -6.07 -26.22 8.22
C ILE A 298 -6.87 -27.49 7.89
N ARG A 299 -8.17 -27.40 7.57
CA ARG A 299 -8.90 -28.55 6.99
C ARG A 299 -8.30 -28.97 5.66
N PHE A 300 -7.84 -28.08 4.80
CA PHE A 300 -7.24 -28.44 3.50
C PHE A 300 -5.92 -29.18 3.68
N ILE A 301 -5.04 -28.74 4.59
CA ILE A 301 -3.80 -29.46 4.94
C ILE A 301 -4.13 -30.82 5.61
N ALA A 302 -5.08 -30.87 6.54
CA ALA A 302 -5.55 -32.12 7.13
C ALA A 302 -6.27 -33.04 6.10
N ARG A 303 -6.91 -32.47 5.07
CA ARG A 303 -7.59 -33.18 3.95
C ARG A 303 -6.63 -33.57 2.82
N MET A 304 -5.44 -32.97 2.76
CA MET A 304 -4.31 -33.44 1.95
C MET A 304 -3.60 -34.61 2.67
N ALA A 305 -3.41 -34.51 3.99
CA ALA A 305 -2.78 -35.52 4.81
C ALA A 305 -3.67 -36.76 5.04
N PHE A 306 -5.00 -36.60 5.03
CA PHE A 306 -5.97 -37.71 5.04
C PHE A 306 -7.03 -37.48 3.96
N TRP A 307 -7.01 -38.35 2.94
CA TRP A 307 -7.78 -38.28 1.70
C TRP A 307 -9.32 -38.43 1.85
N ASN A 308 -9.95 -38.15 3.00
CA ASN A 308 -11.32 -38.64 3.26
C ASN A 308 -12.48 -37.64 3.17
N ASP A 309 -12.35 -36.33 3.42
CA ASP A 309 -13.56 -35.48 3.51
C ASP A 309 -13.50 -34.16 2.78
N PHE A 310 -14.28 -34.00 1.70
CA PHE A 310 -14.38 -32.72 1.00
C PHE A 310 -15.72 -32.61 0.24
N GLY A 311 -16.81 -32.41 0.99
CA GLY A 311 -18.13 -32.09 0.47
C GLY A 311 -18.26 -30.60 0.12
N ALA A 312 -18.40 -30.32 -1.19
CA ALA A 312 -19.08 -29.18 -1.82
C ALA A 312 -18.48 -29.00 -3.24
N LEU A 313 -19.35 -28.91 -4.25
CA LEU A 313 -19.11 -28.81 -5.70
C LEU A 313 -18.87 -30.15 -6.43
N GLY A 314 -19.85 -30.51 -7.27
CA GLY A 314 -20.07 -31.81 -7.92
C GLY A 314 -19.03 -32.32 -8.94
N HIS A 315 -17.82 -31.75 -8.96
CA HIS A 315 -16.71 -32.28 -9.76
C HIS A 315 -15.96 -33.45 -9.06
N ARG A 316 -16.15 -33.63 -7.74
CA ARG A 316 -15.37 -34.58 -6.92
C ARG A 316 -15.76 -36.05 -7.01
N SER A 317 -17.04 -36.37 -7.19
CA SER A 317 -17.47 -37.77 -7.30
C SER A 317 -16.95 -38.39 -8.59
N ARG A 318 -16.95 -37.63 -9.70
CA ARG A 318 -16.48 -38.11 -11.00
C ARG A 318 -15.01 -38.51 -10.99
N ASN A 319 -14.10 -37.74 -10.40
CA ASN A 319 -12.68 -38.08 -10.44
C ASN A 319 -12.30 -39.25 -9.52
N ARG A 320 -12.93 -39.36 -8.33
CA ARG A 320 -12.73 -40.52 -7.44
C ARG A 320 -13.30 -41.79 -8.02
N ILE A 321 -14.49 -41.71 -8.63
CA ILE A 321 -15.09 -42.84 -9.35
C ILE A 321 -14.23 -43.19 -10.57
N CYS A 322 -13.74 -42.21 -11.33
CA CYS A 322 -12.84 -42.48 -12.46
C CYS A 322 -11.55 -43.16 -12.00
N LEU A 323 -10.88 -42.71 -10.94
CA LEU A 323 -9.66 -43.36 -10.45
C LEU A 323 -9.92 -44.78 -9.96
N LEU A 324 -11.00 -45.00 -9.20
CA LEU A 324 -11.34 -46.34 -8.73
C LEU A 324 -11.72 -47.26 -9.89
N VAL A 325 -12.54 -46.77 -10.84
CA VAL A 325 -12.90 -47.51 -12.07
C VAL A 325 -11.66 -47.81 -12.91
N LEU A 326 -10.70 -46.89 -12.98
CA LEU A 326 -9.47 -47.07 -13.73
C LEU A 326 -8.53 -48.07 -13.03
N ILE A 327 -8.34 -47.98 -11.70
CA ILE A 327 -7.55 -48.96 -10.93
C ILE A 327 -8.18 -50.35 -10.97
N PHE A 328 -9.48 -50.49 -10.73
CA PHE A 328 -10.16 -51.79 -10.76
C PHE A 328 -10.28 -52.35 -12.18
N GLY A 329 -10.46 -51.51 -13.19
CA GLY A 329 -10.42 -51.89 -14.60
C GLY A 329 -9.03 -52.40 -14.98
N CYS A 330 -7.97 -51.66 -14.65
CA CYS A 330 -6.59 -52.06 -14.89
C CYS A 330 -6.22 -53.34 -14.12
N ALA A 331 -6.68 -53.51 -12.88
CA ALA A 331 -6.44 -54.72 -12.08
C ALA A 331 -7.13 -55.95 -12.67
N PHE A 332 -8.33 -55.79 -13.25
CA PHE A 332 -9.01 -56.85 -13.97
C PHE A 332 -8.23 -57.28 -15.22
N PHE A 333 -7.77 -56.31 -16.02
CA PHE A 333 -6.94 -56.61 -17.20
C PHE A 333 -5.58 -57.23 -16.82
N TRP A 334 -4.98 -56.81 -15.71
CA TRP A 334 -3.74 -57.40 -15.18
C TRP A 334 -3.93 -58.84 -14.70
N SER A 335 -5.09 -59.15 -14.10
CA SER A 335 -5.42 -60.52 -13.68
C SER A 335 -5.62 -61.46 -14.87
N LEU A 336 -6.08 -60.94 -16.03
CA LEU A 336 -6.30 -61.74 -17.25
C LEU A 336 -5.01 -62.15 -17.96
N THR A 337 -3.91 -61.41 -17.79
CA THR A 337 -2.61 -61.74 -18.40
C THR A 337 -1.79 -62.75 -17.60
N GLY A 338 -2.28 -63.21 -16.45
CA GLY A 338 -1.60 -64.19 -15.60
C GLY A 338 -0.57 -63.58 -14.62
N GLY A 339 -0.37 -62.26 -14.65
CA GLY A 339 0.57 -61.55 -13.76
C GLY A 339 2.04 -61.69 -14.18
N ASN A 340 2.94 -61.26 -13.30
CA ASN A 340 4.40 -61.33 -13.49
C ASN A 340 5.05 -61.86 -12.20
N GLU A 341 6.32 -62.33 -12.23
CA GLU A 341 7.04 -62.89 -11.07
C GLU A 341 7.05 -61.98 -9.83
N ARG A 342 6.90 -60.66 -10.02
CA ARG A 342 6.83 -59.67 -8.92
C ARG A 342 5.41 -59.43 -8.39
N CYS A 343 4.39 -59.66 -9.21
CA CYS A 343 2.99 -59.38 -8.89
C CYS A 343 2.10 -60.44 -9.56
N ASP A 344 1.79 -61.47 -8.78
CA ASP A 344 0.94 -62.59 -9.20
C ASP A 344 -0.46 -62.13 -9.61
N SER A 345 -1.17 -62.99 -10.35
CA SER A 345 -2.59 -62.83 -10.73
C SER A 345 -3.57 -62.82 -9.55
N SER A 346 -3.08 -62.92 -8.31
CA SER A 346 -3.88 -62.70 -7.11
C SER A 346 -4.52 -61.30 -7.14
N PHE A 347 -5.70 -61.17 -6.53
CA PHE A 347 -6.42 -59.89 -6.48
C PHE A 347 -5.56 -58.77 -5.88
N ASN A 348 -4.81 -59.07 -4.80
CA ASN A 348 -3.95 -58.11 -4.14
C ASN A 348 -2.73 -57.74 -5.00
N GLY A 349 -2.12 -58.72 -5.68
CA GLY A 349 -0.99 -58.49 -6.59
C GLY A 349 -1.38 -57.66 -7.81
N SER A 350 -2.53 -57.95 -8.40
CA SER A 350 -3.06 -57.22 -9.57
C SER A 350 -3.49 -55.80 -9.24
N PHE A 351 -4.07 -55.59 -8.05
CA PHE A 351 -4.40 -54.27 -7.53
C PHE A 351 -3.14 -53.43 -7.27
N TRP A 352 -2.15 -54.01 -6.59
CA TRP A 352 -0.88 -53.33 -6.31
C TRP A 352 -0.12 -52.98 -7.58
N ALA A 353 -0.01 -53.91 -8.53
CA ALA A 353 0.60 -53.66 -9.83
C ALA A 353 -0.08 -52.50 -10.56
N SER A 354 -1.41 -52.56 -10.69
CA SER A 354 -2.18 -51.52 -11.37
C SER A 354 -2.04 -50.15 -10.72
N TYR A 355 -1.99 -50.10 -9.39
CA TYR A 355 -1.72 -48.86 -8.65
C TYR A 355 -0.33 -48.31 -8.95
N THR A 356 0.72 -49.16 -8.91
CA THR A 356 2.10 -48.72 -9.15
C THR A 356 2.33 -48.23 -10.59
N TYR A 357 1.80 -48.91 -11.61
CA TYR A 357 1.92 -48.48 -13.01
C TYR A 357 1.13 -47.20 -13.33
N LEU A 358 0.05 -46.94 -12.59
CA LEU A 358 -0.81 -45.78 -12.79
C LEU A 358 -0.25 -44.53 -12.10
N VAL A 359 0.34 -44.69 -10.91
CA VAL A 359 0.90 -43.58 -10.11
C VAL A 359 2.34 -43.27 -10.49
N ASP A 360 3.15 -44.28 -10.82
CA ASP A 360 4.55 -44.12 -11.21
C ASP A 360 4.81 -44.73 -12.60
N ILE A 361 4.85 -43.86 -13.61
CA ILE A 361 5.07 -44.22 -15.02
C ILE A 361 6.47 -44.84 -15.25
N GLY A 362 7.42 -44.62 -14.33
CA GLY A 362 8.76 -45.19 -14.41
C GLY A 362 8.79 -46.70 -14.16
N THR A 363 7.77 -47.27 -13.51
CA THR A 363 7.71 -48.69 -13.15
C THR A 363 7.74 -49.66 -14.34
N GLN A 364 7.29 -49.23 -15.53
CA GLN A 364 7.37 -50.03 -16.76
C GLN A 364 8.81 -50.32 -17.22
N THR A 365 9.77 -49.48 -16.82
CA THR A 365 11.20 -49.71 -17.14
C THR A 365 11.80 -50.86 -16.35
N GLY A 366 11.12 -51.34 -15.31
CA GLY A 366 11.53 -52.46 -14.48
C GLY A 366 11.08 -53.83 -14.99
N LEU A 367 10.39 -53.92 -16.14
CA LEU A 367 9.95 -55.17 -16.77
C LEU A 367 11.14 -55.89 -17.42
N ARG A 368 11.27 -57.20 -17.21
CA ARG A 368 12.40 -57.97 -17.76
C ARG A 368 12.18 -58.38 -19.23
N PRO A 369 13.25 -58.62 -20.01
CA PRO A 369 13.17 -58.97 -21.43
C PRO A 369 12.61 -60.38 -21.74
N ASP A 370 12.40 -61.21 -20.74
CA ASP A 370 11.85 -62.58 -20.80
C ASP A 370 10.34 -62.67 -20.52
N GLU A 371 9.72 -61.59 -20.06
CA GLU A 371 8.28 -61.57 -19.74
C GLU A 371 7.37 -61.64 -20.99
N SER A 372 6.18 -62.22 -20.85
CA SER A 372 5.21 -62.39 -21.92
C SER A 372 4.80 -61.07 -22.58
N TYR A 373 4.63 -61.11 -23.91
CA TYR A 373 4.23 -59.93 -24.71
C TYR A 373 2.94 -59.26 -24.19
N GLU A 374 1.98 -60.07 -23.72
CA GLU A 374 0.70 -59.61 -23.20
C GLU A 374 0.83 -58.75 -21.93
N VAL A 375 1.73 -59.12 -21.01
CA VAL A 375 2.00 -58.40 -19.77
C VAL A 375 2.62 -57.03 -20.05
N ARG A 376 3.58 -56.96 -20.99
CA ARG A 376 4.21 -55.70 -21.37
C ARG A 376 3.25 -54.74 -22.05
N PHE A 377 2.38 -55.27 -22.91
CA PHE A 377 1.37 -54.46 -23.58
C PHE A 377 0.40 -53.84 -22.57
N VAL A 378 -0.11 -54.63 -21.62
CA VAL A 378 -1.00 -54.14 -20.56
C VAL A 378 -0.29 -53.12 -19.65
N ALA A 379 0.96 -53.35 -19.27
CA ALA A 379 1.72 -52.40 -18.45
C ALA A 379 1.89 -51.03 -19.14
N VAL A 380 2.16 -51.01 -20.45
CA VAL A 380 2.29 -49.76 -21.24
C VAL A 380 0.95 -49.02 -21.32
N VAL A 381 -0.15 -49.74 -21.52
CA VAL A 381 -1.50 -49.13 -21.56
C VAL A 381 -1.89 -48.54 -20.20
N ILE A 382 -1.63 -49.25 -19.10
CA ILE A 382 -1.89 -48.76 -17.74
C ILE A 382 -1.05 -47.50 -17.46
N SER A 383 0.22 -47.50 -17.85
CA SER A 383 1.13 -46.36 -17.66
C SER A 383 0.70 -45.13 -18.48
N LEU A 384 0.23 -45.32 -19.72
CA LEU A 384 -0.31 -44.22 -20.54
C LEU A 384 -1.59 -43.62 -19.94
N LEU A 385 -2.49 -44.46 -19.43
CA LEU A 385 -3.69 -44.01 -18.73
C LEU A 385 -3.35 -43.28 -17.42
N GLY A 386 -2.37 -43.78 -16.67
CA GLY A 386 -1.83 -43.16 -15.46
C GLY A 386 -1.19 -41.80 -15.71
N PHE A 387 -0.47 -41.65 -16.83
CA PHE A 387 0.12 -40.36 -17.23
C PHE A 387 -0.94 -39.31 -17.55
N VAL A 388 -1.95 -39.66 -18.35
CA VAL A 388 -3.06 -38.75 -18.66
C VAL A 388 -3.80 -38.35 -17.39
N TYR A 389 -4.08 -39.30 -16.50
CA TYR A 389 -4.70 -39.02 -15.21
C TYR A 389 -3.85 -38.07 -14.36
N SER A 390 -2.54 -38.32 -14.22
CA SER A 390 -1.63 -37.51 -13.43
C SER A 390 -1.50 -36.07 -13.94
N LEU A 391 -1.49 -35.85 -15.26
CA LEU A 391 -1.49 -34.51 -15.85
C LEU A 391 -2.78 -33.74 -15.53
N THR A 392 -3.94 -34.40 -15.62
CA THR A 392 -5.22 -33.76 -15.26
C THR A 392 -5.30 -33.44 -13.77
N LEU A 393 -4.77 -34.33 -12.92
CA LEU A 393 -4.69 -34.11 -11.48
C LEU A 393 -3.81 -32.91 -11.13
N LEU A 394 -2.63 -32.80 -11.74
CA LEU A 394 -1.74 -31.66 -11.54
C LEU A 394 -2.42 -30.34 -11.94
N GLY A 395 -3.09 -30.30 -13.09
CA GLY A 395 -3.84 -29.12 -13.52
C GLY A 395 -4.87 -28.66 -12.49
N MET A 396 -5.67 -29.60 -11.97
CA MET A 396 -6.67 -29.29 -10.94
C MET A 396 -6.05 -28.83 -9.61
N VAL A 397 -4.90 -29.39 -9.22
CA VAL A 397 -4.19 -28.94 -8.01
C VAL A 397 -3.66 -27.52 -8.19
N VAL A 398 -3.05 -27.22 -9.34
CA VAL A 398 -2.52 -25.88 -9.64
C VAL A 398 -3.64 -24.84 -9.67
N ASP A 399 -4.76 -25.15 -10.31
CA ASP A 399 -5.91 -24.24 -10.36
C ASP A 399 -6.53 -24.06 -8.97
N GLY A 400 -6.62 -25.12 -8.17
CA GLY A 400 -7.07 -25.03 -6.78
C GLY A 400 -6.16 -24.13 -5.91
N ILE A 401 -4.84 -24.24 -6.07
CA ILE A 401 -3.88 -23.36 -5.38
C ILE A 401 -4.03 -21.91 -5.85
N ARG A 402 -4.21 -21.70 -7.16
CA ARG A 402 -4.39 -20.36 -7.76
C ARG A 402 -5.66 -19.69 -7.24
N ASP A 403 -6.76 -20.43 -7.13
CA ASP A 403 -8.02 -19.92 -6.58
C ASP A 403 -7.88 -19.55 -5.09
N ILE A 404 -7.19 -20.36 -4.30
CA ILE A 404 -6.89 -20.05 -2.89
C ILE A 404 -6.04 -18.78 -2.79
N LEU A 405 -4.97 -18.69 -3.58
CA LEU A 405 -4.13 -17.49 -3.62
C LEU A 405 -4.92 -16.24 -4.01
N ASN A 406 -5.86 -16.36 -4.96
CA ASN A 406 -6.72 -15.27 -5.37
C ASN A 406 -7.69 -14.85 -4.25
N ILE A 407 -8.31 -15.79 -3.54
CA ILE A 407 -9.19 -15.52 -2.39
C ILE A 407 -8.42 -14.86 -1.26
N MET A 408 -7.21 -15.35 -0.97
CA MET A 408 -6.31 -14.77 0.03
C MET A 408 -5.91 -13.35 -0.38
N LYS A 409 -5.49 -13.15 -1.63
CA LYS A 409 -5.14 -11.83 -2.17
C LYS A 409 -6.30 -10.84 -2.04
N GLN A 410 -7.55 -11.26 -2.28
CA GLN A 410 -8.73 -10.41 -2.15
C GLN A 410 -9.06 -10.03 -0.70
N HIS A 411 -8.85 -10.92 0.27
CA HIS A 411 -9.17 -10.65 1.68
C HIS A 411 -8.05 -9.91 2.43
N TYR A 412 -6.78 -10.19 2.12
CA TYR A 412 -5.63 -9.54 2.77
C TYR A 412 -5.31 -8.14 2.20
N SER A 413 -5.83 -7.78 1.03
CA SER A 413 -5.66 -6.45 0.43
C SER A 413 -6.74 -5.43 0.82
N MET A 414 -7.66 -5.79 1.74
CA MET A 414 -8.65 -4.82 2.21
C MET A 414 -8.02 -3.77 3.12
N ILE A 415 -8.09 -2.52 2.65
CA ILE A 415 -7.71 -1.32 3.38
C ILE A 415 -8.93 -0.84 4.16
N HIS A 416 -8.95 -1.18 5.45
CA HIS A 416 -9.93 -0.67 6.40
C HIS A 416 -9.43 0.64 7.01
N VAL A 417 -9.90 1.76 6.46
CA VAL A 417 -9.57 3.10 6.93
C VAL A 417 -10.84 3.95 6.90
N ASN A 418 -11.07 4.70 7.97
CA ASN A 418 -12.15 5.69 8.05
C ASN A 418 -11.56 7.09 7.89
N ASN A 419 -12.35 8.05 7.40
CA ASN A 419 -11.97 9.46 7.29
C ASN A 419 -10.70 9.69 6.44
N HIS A 420 -10.59 8.96 5.33
CA HIS A 420 -9.45 9.05 4.42
C HIS A 420 -9.81 9.82 3.14
N CYS A 421 -8.77 10.28 2.43
CA CYS A 421 -8.91 10.77 1.06
C CYS A 421 -8.75 9.57 0.12
N LEU A 422 -9.73 9.30 -0.72
CA LEU A 422 -9.67 8.21 -1.70
C LEU A 422 -9.42 8.79 -3.09
N ILE A 423 -8.35 8.35 -3.76
CA ILE A 423 -8.08 8.66 -5.16
C ILE A 423 -8.41 7.41 -5.98
N LEU A 424 -9.37 7.54 -6.89
CA LEU A 424 -9.83 6.50 -7.78
C LEU A 424 -9.24 6.72 -9.16
N GLY A 425 -8.39 5.79 -9.59
CA GLY A 425 -7.65 5.86 -10.83
C GLY A 425 -6.24 6.42 -10.69
N TRP A 426 -5.44 6.23 -11.73
CA TRP A 426 -4.08 6.72 -11.87
C TRP A 426 -3.86 7.36 -13.23
N GLY A 427 -3.44 8.62 -13.24
CA GLY A 427 -3.06 9.35 -14.45
C GLY A 427 -1.80 10.17 -14.24
N GLU A 428 -1.43 10.99 -15.22
CA GLU A 428 -0.24 11.85 -15.17
C GLU A 428 -0.33 12.91 -14.06
N LYS A 429 -1.56 13.34 -13.74
CA LYS A 429 -1.84 14.35 -12.72
C LYS A 429 -1.82 13.79 -11.29
N THR A 430 -1.86 12.47 -11.11
CA THR A 430 -1.97 11.84 -9.79
C THR A 430 -0.80 12.20 -8.88
N LEU A 431 0.44 12.19 -9.40
CA LEU A 431 1.63 12.55 -8.62
C LEU A 431 1.61 14.03 -8.19
N PHE A 432 1.21 14.91 -9.10
CA PHE A 432 1.04 16.34 -8.80
C PHE A 432 -0.05 16.55 -7.74
N LEU A 433 -1.19 15.87 -7.86
CA LEU A 433 -2.30 15.93 -6.92
C LEU A 433 -1.87 15.48 -5.53
N ILE A 434 -1.16 14.35 -5.41
CA ILE A 434 -0.60 13.90 -4.14
C ILE A 434 0.30 14.99 -3.57
N HIS A 435 1.16 15.60 -4.37
CA HIS A 435 2.05 16.65 -3.89
C HIS A 435 1.30 17.89 -3.36
N GLU A 436 0.21 18.30 -3.99
CA GLU A 436 -0.64 19.40 -3.52
C GLU A 436 -1.42 19.01 -2.25
N LEU A 437 -1.96 17.79 -2.17
CA LEU A 437 -2.64 17.27 -0.97
C LEU A 437 -1.69 17.18 0.24
N LEU A 438 -0.45 16.75 0.03
CA LEU A 438 0.56 16.72 1.07
C LEU A 438 0.93 18.12 1.57
N ALA A 439 0.98 19.10 0.66
CA ALA A 439 1.22 20.49 1.02
C ALA A 439 0.04 21.10 1.78
N GLU A 440 -1.19 20.77 1.39
CA GLU A 440 -2.41 21.12 2.12
C GLU A 440 -2.37 20.55 3.54
N GLN A 441 -2.08 19.27 3.72
CA GLN A 441 -1.94 18.65 5.05
C GLN A 441 -0.87 19.31 5.93
N LYS A 442 0.24 19.76 5.33
CA LYS A 442 1.30 20.45 6.07
C LYS A 442 0.87 21.85 6.53
N ASN A 443 0.08 22.54 5.72
CA ASN A 443 -0.32 23.93 5.93
C ASN A 443 -1.65 24.08 6.70
N SER A 444 -2.51 23.07 6.63
CA SER A 444 -3.77 22.97 7.35
C SER A 444 -3.51 22.64 8.83
N VAL A 445 -3.57 23.66 9.69
CA VAL A 445 -3.53 23.52 11.16
C VAL A 445 -4.89 23.07 11.72
N LEU A 446 -5.96 23.31 10.97
CA LEU A 446 -7.31 22.84 11.26
C LEU A 446 -7.54 21.51 10.54
N PRO A 447 -8.18 20.53 11.20
CA PRO A 447 -8.46 19.27 10.55
C PRO A 447 -9.58 19.48 9.49
N PRO A 448 -9.68 18.60 8.46
CA PRO A 448 -10.69 18.72 7.41
C PRO A 448 -12.11 18.84 7.97
N ARG A 449 -13.07 19.37 7.20
CA ARG A 449 -14.44 19.70 7.66
C ARG A 449 -15.14 18.59 8.46
N SER A 450 -14.87 17.32 8.14
CA SER A 450 -15.37 16.14 8.87
C SER A 450 -14.91 16.07 10.34
N CYS A 451 -13.80 16.73 10.68
CA CYS A 451 -13.15 16.68 11.99
C CYS A 451 -13.56 17.79 12.96
N LEU A 452 -14.32 18.79 12.51
CA LEU A 452 -14.90 19.81 13.41
C LEU A 452 -15.91 19.19 14.39
N ARG A 453 -16.43 17.98 14.10
CA ARG A 453 -17.32 17.24 15.01
C ARG A 453 -16.61 16.40 16.09
N CYS A 454 -15.31 16.09 15.94
CA CYS A 454 -14.64 15.11 16.80
C CYS A 454 -13.35 15.61 17.49
N GLY A 455 -12.92 16.85 17.26
CA GLY A 455 -11.92 17.53 18.11
C GLY A 455 -10.54 16.86 18.21
N ARG A 456 -10.23 15.86 17.37
CA ARG A 456 -8.94 15.15 17.37
C ARG A 456 -8.17 15.41 16.08
N ARG A 457 -6.91 15.83 16.25
CA ARG A 457 -5.88 15.90 15.21
C ARG A 457 -5.54 14.48 14.73
N GLN A 458 -6.10 14.03 13.61
CA GLN A 458 -5.57 12.87 12.90
C GLN A 458 -5.03 13.30 11.54
N LYS A 459 -3.81 12.84 11.23
CA LYS A 459 -3.23 12.98 9.89
C LYS A 459 -4.09 12.18 8.91
N ARG A 460 -4.57 12.83 7.87
CA ARG A 460 -5.45 12.22 6.88
C ARG A 460 -4.69 11.19 6.04
N THR A 461 -5.13 9.93 6.06
CA THR A 461 -4.57 8.87 5.20
C THR A 461 -5.02 9.10 3.76
N ILE A 462 -4.11 8.92 2.81
CA ILE A 462 -4.41 8.93 1.37
C ILE A 462 -4.45 7.49 0.90
N VAL A 463 -5.55 7.07 0.29
CA VAL A 463 -5.71 5.74 -0.29
C VAL A 463 -5.85 5.88 -1.80
N ILE A 464 -5.12 5.08 -2.56
CA ILE A 464 -5.15 5.11 -4.03
C ILE A 464 -5.60 3.74 -4.54
N LEU A 465 -6.70 3.70 -5.30
CA LEU A 465 -7.17 2.51 -6.00
C LEU A 465 -6.93 2.67 -7.50
N SER A 466 -6.14 1.78 -8.09
CA SER A 466 -5.85 1.79 -9.51
C SER A 466 -5.61 0.38 -10.06
N GLU A 467 -5.71 0.23 -11.38
CA GLU A 467 -5.36 -1.01 -12.08
C GLU A 467 -3.85 -1.31 -12.03
N LEU A 468 -3.02 -0.31 -11.72
CA LEU A 468 -1.59 -0.49 -11.49
C LEU A 468 -1.33 -1.34 -10.24
N SER A 469 -0.24 -2.11 -10.25
CA SER A 469 0.16 -2.87 -9.07
C SER A 469 0.57 -1.94 -7.92
N GLU A 470 0.31 -2.38 -6.68
CA GLU A 470 0.71 -1.65 -5.46
C GLU A 470 2.20 -1.29 -5.46
N TYR A 471 3.05 -2.23 -5.90
CA TYR A 471 4.48 -2.01 -6.06
C TYR A 471 4.77 -0.88 -7.06
N ALA A 472 4.20 -0.94 -8.27
CA ALA A 472 4.44 0.06 -9.31
C ALA A 472 3.95 1.46 -8.90
N MET A 473 2.81 1.55 -8.22
CA MET A 473 2.33 2.81 -7.66
C MET A 473 3.32 3.35 -6.61
N SER A 474 3.73 2.51 -5.67
CA SER A 474 4.65 2.90 -4.60
C SER A 474 6.02 3.34 -5.14
N GLU A 475 6.54 2.65 -6.15
CA GLU A 475 7.81 2.99 -6.80
C GLU A 475 7.72 4.33 -7.52
N LYS A 476 6.66 4.58 -8.29
CA LYS A 476 6.44 5.86 -8.97
C LYS A 476 6.32 7.02 -7.99
N VAL A 477 5.58 6.84 -6.90
CA VAL A 477 5.48 7.83 -5.81
C VAL A 477 6.87 8.07 -5.21
N MET A 478 7.55 7.02 -4.77
CA MET A 478 8.84 7.11 -4.09
C MET A 478 9.91 7.78 -4.97
N ASN A 479 10.02 7.37 -6.24
CA ASN A 479 10.97 7.95 -7.18
C ASN A 479 10.68 9.43 -7.45
N HIS A 480 9.40 9.78 -7.63
CA HIS A 480 9.01 11.17 -7.84
C HIS A 480 9.35 12.04 -6.63
N PHE A 481 8.94 11.66 -5.41
CA PHE A 481 9.19 12.48 -4.23
C PHE A 481 10.67 12.50 -3.81
N ARG A 482 11.43 11.42 -4.08
CA ARG A 482 12.88 11.41 -3.91
C ARG A 482 13.58 12.39 -4.85
N PHE A 483 13.14 12.49 -6.10
CA PHE A 483 13.66 13.47 -7.06
C PHE A 483 13.43 14.92 -6.59
N TRP A 484 12.25 15.21 -6.03
CA TRP A 484 11.92 16.55 -5.51
C TRP A 484 12.42 16.81 -4.08
N ALA A 485 13.18 15.88 -3.48
CA ALA A 485 13.68 15.96 -2.10
C ALA A 485 12.58 16.23 -1.04
N VAL A 486 11.38 15.71 -1.28
CA VAL A 486 10.24 15.83 -0.36
C VAL A 486 10.16 14.57 0.49
N ASP A 487 10.20 14.75 1.81
CA ASP A 487 10.07 13.64 2.74
C ASP A 487 8.59 13.21 2.89
N VAL A 488 8.28 12.01 2.41
CA VAL A 488 6.97 11.37 2.51
C VAL A 488 6.91 10.28 3.58
N SER A 489 8.00 10.01 4.30
CA SER A 489 8.07 8.94 5.31
C SER A 489 7.10 9.13 6.47
N HIS A 490 6.70 10.38 6.73
CA HIS A 490 5.78 10.75 7.81
C HIS A 490 4.30 10.77 7.40
N VAL A 491 3.99 10.37 6.16
CA VAL A 491 2.63 10.41 5.59
C VAL A 491 2.15 9.00 5.25
N ASN A 492 0.92 8.70 5.67
CA ASN A 492 0.31 7.39 5.46
C ASN A 492 -0.39 7.37 4.09
N ILE A 493 0.34 6.94 3.06
CA ILE A 493 -0.20 6.66 1.73
C ILE A 493 -0.35 5.14 1.59
N ARG A 494 -1.56 4.68 1.27
CA ARG A 494 -1.86 3.26 1.02
C ARG A 494 -2.29 3.06 -0.42
N TYR A 495 -1.87 1.93 -0.99
CA TYR A 495 -2.12 1.58 -2.39
C TYR A 495 -2.97 0.32 -2.43
N ALA A 496 -3.92 0.27 -3.36
CA ALA A 496 -4.70 -0.92 -3.66
C ALA A 496 -4.77 -1.14 -5.17
N THR A 497 -4.59 -2.40 -5.59
CA THR A 497 -4.80 -2.79 -7.00
C THR A 497 -6.26 -3.20 -7.24
N GLY A 498 -6.92 -2.58 -8.21
CA GLY A 498 -8.29 -2.93 -8.61
C GLY A 498 -8.90 -1.91 -9.57
N ASN A 499 -10.06 -2.25 -10.15
CA ASN A 499 -10.76 -1.37 -11.07
C ASN A 499 -11.80 -0.52 -10.31
N PRO A 500 -11.75 0.82 -10.37
CA PRO A 500 -12.70 1.70 -9.70
C PRO A 500 -14.17 1.53 -10.12
N THR A 501 -14.44 1.02 -11.31
CA THR A 501 -15.81 0.71 -11.80
C THR A 501 -16.42 -0.51 -11.11
N ASN A 502 -15.59 -1.31 -10.42
CA ASN A 502 -16.05 -2.50 -9.73
C ASN A 502 -16.36 -2.22 -8.25
N ARG A 503 -17.61 -2.48 -7.86
CA ARG A 503 -18.09 -2.36 -6.49
C ARG A 503 -17.27 -3.17 -5.47
N THR A 504 -16.75 -4.34 -5.84
CA THR A 504 -15.96 -5.15 -4.89
C THR A 504 -14.63 -4.48 -4.58
N ASP A 505 -14.02 -3.82 -5.55
CA ASP A 505 -12.73 -3.16 -5.40
C ASP A 505 -12.88 -1.84 -4.63
N LEU A 506 -13.97 -1.11 -4.84
CA LEU A 506 -14.35 0.04 -4.01
C LEU A 506 -14.56 -0.33 -2.54
N ARG A 507 -15.09 -1.53 -2.26
CA ARG A 507 -15.20 -2.05 -0.89
C ARG A 507 -13.85 -2.38 -0.28
N LYS A 508 -12.86 -2.84 -1.06
CA LYS A 508 -11.51 -3.11 -0.56
C LYS A 508 -10.88 -1.86 0.04
N VAL A 509 -11.18 -0.69 -0.49
CA VAL A 509 -10.61 0.59 -0.03
C VAL A 509 -11.52 1.36 0.91
N SER A 510 -12.58 0.73 1.43
CA SER A 510 -13.54 1.38 2.33
C SER A 510 -14.15 2.67 1.76
N ALA A 511 -14.45 2.70 0.46
CA ALA A 511 -14.93 3.90 -0.24
C ALA A 511 -16.19 4.54 0.40
N SER A 512 -17.07 3.75 1.03
CA SER A 512 -18.24 4.27 1.74
C SER A 512 -17.90 5.11 2.98
N LEU A 513 -16.70 4.93 3.55
CA LEU A 513 -16.20 5.59 4.76
C LEU A 513 -15.13 6.66 4.46
N ALA A 514 -14.91 6.97 3.18
CA ALA A 514 -14.02 8.04 2.75
C ALA A 514 -14.68 9.40 2.92
N ASP A 515 -13.89 10.41 3.33
CA ASP A 515 -14.36 11.79 3.54
C ASP A 515 -14.39 12.59 2.25
N ASP A 516 -13.38 12.39 1.39
CA ASP A 516 -13.37 12.93 0.02
C ASP A 516 -12.93 11.81 -0.92
N ILE A 517 -13.64 11.70 -2.04
CA ILE A 517 -13.35 10.76 -3.12
C ILE A 517 -13.04 11.54 -4.38
N LEU A 518 -11.83 11.39 -4.92
CA LEU A 518 -11.37 12.02 -6.15
C LEU A 518 -11.37 10.97 -7.26
N VAL A 519 -12.30 11.09 -8.21
CA VAL A 519 -12.38 10.23 -9.40
C VAL A 519 -11.56 10.87 -10.51
N MET A 520 -10.46 10.21 -10.86
CA MET A 520 -9.55 10.65 -11.91
C MET A 520 -9.95 10.04 -13.26
N CYS A 521 -9.85 10.84 -14.31
CA CYS A 521 -10.03 10.40 -15.69
C CYS A 521 -8.82 9.57 -16.16
N LEU A 522 -9.05 8.30 -16.52
CA LEU A 522 -8.00 7.30 -16.79
C LEU A 522 -7.59 7.20 -18.28
N GLY A 523 -8.42 7.67 -19.21
CA GLY A 523 -8.24 7.46 -20.65
C GLY A 523 -7.58 8.62 -21.41
N GLN A 524 -6.91 8.29 -22.53
CA GLN A 524 -6.27 9.26 -23.46
C GLN A 524 -7.24 10.02 -24.39
N GLY A 525 -8.55 9.74 -24.30
CA GLY A 525 -9.63 10.39 -25.07
C GLY A 525 -10.77 10.87 -24.18
N GLY A 526 -11.19 12.12 -24.33
CA GLY A 526 -12.12 12.79 -23.40
C GLY A 526 -13.45 12.06 -23.21
N LYS A 527 -14.06 11.55 -24.29
CA LYS A 527 -15.36 10.86 -24.22
C LYS A 527 -15.32 9.51 -23.50
N VAL A 528 -14.26 8.72 -23.74
CA VAL A 528 -14.09 7.41 -23.08
C VAL A 528 -13.78 7.62 -21.60
N SER A 529 -12.97 8.62 -21.29
CA SER A 529 -12.61 8.98 -19.91
C SER A 529 -13.82 9.43 -19.09
N ASP A 530 -14.71 10.24 -19.67
CA ASP A 530 -15.95 10.68 -19.02
C ASP A 530 -16.92 9.50 -18.79
N GLN A 531 -16.95 8.53 -19.70
CA GLN A 531 -17.75 7.31 -19.55
C GLN A 531 -17.27 6.46 -18.36
N GLU A 532 -15.96 6.24 -18.22
CA GLU A 532 -15.38 5.50 -17.09
C GLU A 532 -15.61 6.20 -15.75
N ALA A 533 -15.53 7.54 -15.75
CA ALA A 533 -15.86 8.35 -14.58
C ALA A 533 -17.33 8.17 -14.16
N ILE A 534 -18.26 8.16 -15.12
CA ILE A 534 -19.69 7.86 -14.86
C ILE A 534 -19.88 6.43 -14.34
N GLN A 535 -19.20 5.44 -14.92
CA GLN A 535 -19.28 4.05 -14.45
C GLN A 535 -18.79 3.92 -13.00
N THR A 536 -17.72 4.63 -12.65
CA THR A 536 -17.19 4.70 -11.29
C THR A 536 -18.19 5.34 -10.33
N LEU A 537 -18.87 6.43 -10.74
CA LEU A 537 -19.94 7.05 -9.98
C LEU A 537 -21.12 6.11 -9.73
N LEU A 538 -21.55 5.36 -10.75
CA LEU A 538 -22.61 4.36 -10.61
C LEU A 538 -22.20 3.25 -9.63
N ALA A 539 -20.94 2.81 -9.69
CA ALA A 539 -20.40 1.81 -8.77
C ALA A 539 -20.35 2.31 -7.32
N LEU A 540 -19.99 3.59 -7.12
CA LEU A 540 -20.02 4.27 -5.82
C LEU A 540 -21.46 4.39 -5.29
N GLY A 541 -22.41 4.81 -6.13
CA GLY A 541 -23.83 4.90 -5.76
C GLY A 541 -24.45 3.54 -5.43
N ALA A 542 -23.91 2.45 -5.99
CA ALA A 542 -24.35 1.07 -5.72
C ALA A 542 -23.74 0.47 -4.42
N LEU A 543 -22.93 1.21 -3.67
CA LEU A 543 -22.36 0.73 -2.41
C LEU A 543 -23.43 0.60 -1.32
N PRO A 544 -23.40 -0.48 -0.51
CA PRO A 544 -24.32 -0.64 0.61
C PRO A 544 -24.02 0.42 1.69
N GLY A 545 -25.01 1.27 1.99
CA GLY A 545 -24.84 2.40 2.91
C GLY A 545 -24.51 3.73 2.23
N GLY A 546 -24.37 3.75 0.90
CA GLY A 546 -24.02 4.95 0.13
C GLY A 546 -22.61 5.45 0.41
N VAL A 547 -22.33 6.66 -0.07
CA VAL A 547 -21.08 7.38 0.18
C VAL A 547 -21.33 8.43 1.26
N SER A 548 -20.48 8.49 2.27
CA SER A 548 -20.59 9.47 3.37
C SER A 548 -19.88 10.80 3.09
N GLY A 549 -18.84 10.79 2.26
CA GLY A 549 -18.04 11.96 1.89
C GLY A 549 -18.43 12.61 0.56
N ASP A 550 -17.76 13.73 0.27
CA ASP A 550 -17.93 14.48 -0.98
C ASP A 550 -17.17 13.77 -2.12
N VAL A 551 -17.79 13.69 -3.31
CA VAL A 551 -17.21 13.03 -4.48
C VAL A 551 -16.89 14.06 -5.55
N TRP A 552 -15.62 14.15 -5.94
CA TRP A 552 -15.14 15.08 -6.94
C TRP A 552 -14.70 14.31 -8.17
N VAL A 553 -15.30 14.61 -9.31
CA VAL A 553 -15.04 13.89 -10.55
C VAL A 553 -14.40 14.81 -11.57
N GLU A 554 -13.23 14.44 -12.05
CA GLU A 554 -12.65 15.12 -13.20
C GLU A 554 -13.48 14.83 -14.46
N MET A 555 -13.85 15.88 -15.20
CA MET A 555 -14.67 15.77 -16.42
C MET A 555 -14.05 16.55 -17.57
N HIS A 556 -14.21 16.06 -18.80
CA HIS A 556 -13.77 16.74 -20.01
C HIS A 556 -14.92 17.50 -20.69
N ASP A 557 -16.10 16.89 -20.81
CA ASP A 557 -17.26 17.50 -21.46
C ASP A 557 -18.18 18.20 -20.46
N LYS A 558 -18.43 19.48 -20.72
CA LYS A 558 -19.35 20.32 -19.94
C LYS A 558 -20.78 19.82 -19.95
N ASN A 559 -21.24 19.21 -21.05
CA ASN A 559 -22.60 18.69 -21.15
C ASN A 559 -22.81 17.53 -20.16
N VAL A 560 -21.77 16.71 -19.97
CA VAL A 560 -21.80 15.53 -19.11
C VAL A 560 -21.68 15.90 -17.62
N SER A 561 -20.93 16.96 -17.29
CA SER A 561 -20.79 17.45 -15.90
C SER A 561 -22.15 17.71 -15.21
N SER A 562 -23.16 18.20 -15.94
CA SER A 562 -24.51 18.42 -15.39
C SER A 562 -25.19 17.14 -14.89
N VAL A 563 -24.83 15.98 -15.44
CA VAL A 563 -25.42 14.67 -15.13
C VAL A 563 -24.84 14.09 -13.84
N VAL A 564 -23.61 14.47 -13.46
CA VAL A 564 -22.88 13.92 -12.29
C VAL A 564 -23.70 14.05 -11.00
N SER A 565 -24.16 15.26 -10.69
CA SER A 565 -24.97 15.54 -9.50
C SER A 565 -26.35 14.87 -9.51
N THR A 566 -26.85 14.52 -10.70
CA THR A 566 -28.11 13.77 -10.87
C THR A 566 -27.92 12.28 -10.56
N LEU A 567 -26.76 11.71 -10.90
CA LEU A 567 -26.43 10.30 -10.64
C LEU A 567 -26.09 10.05 -9.17
N LEU A 568 -25.30 10.94 -8.57
CA LEU A 568 -24.91 10.85 -7.17
C LEU A 568 -24.99 12.27 -6.57
N PRO A 569 -25.96 12.56 -5.68
CA PRO A 569 -26.14 13.92 -5.13
C PRO A 569 -24.94 14.47 -4.35
N ALA A 570 -24.09 13.58 -3.82
CA ALA A 570 -22.84 13.95 -3.15
C ALA A 570 -21.67 14.19 -4.12
N ALA A 571 -21.89 14.02 -5.44
CA ALA A 571 -20.86 14.18 -6.46
C ALA A 571 -20.98 15.51 -7.20
N ASP A 572 -19.82 16.13 -7.46
CA ASP A 572 -19.69 17.31 -8.30
C ASP A 572 -18.61 17.09 -9.38
N GLY A 573 -18.88 17.60 -10.58
CA GLY A 573 -18.03 17.41 -11.75
C GLY A 573 -17.14 18.63 -12.01
N ILE A 574 -15.83 18.47 -11.90
CA ILE A 574 -14.83 19.52 -12.09
C ILE A 574 -14.30 19.50 -13.52
N ILE A 575 -14.44 20.62 -14.23
CA ILE A 575 -13.90 20.81 -15.58
C ILE A 575 -12.67 21.72 -15.50
N ALA A 576 -11.49 21.12 -15.47
CA ALA A 576 -10.24 21.87 -15.30
C ALA A 576 -9.84 22.68 -16.55
N ARG A 577 -10.15 22.17 -17.76
CA ARG A 577 -9.67 22.74 -19.04
C ARG A 577 -9.97 24.24 -19.16
N HIS A 578 -11.22 24.66 -18.99
CA HIS A 578 -11.62 26.07 -19.12
C HIS A 578 -10.90 26.99 -18.12
N SER A 579 -10.70 26.53 -16.88
CA SER A 579 -10.01 27.29 -15.83
C SER A 579 -8.53 27.47 -16.17
N VAL A 580 -7.87 26.42 -16.65
CA VAL A 580 -6.47 26.47 -17.10
C VAL A 580 -6.32 27.39 -18.31
N THR A 581 -7.19 27.26 -19.31
CA THR A 581 -7.20 28.13 -20.50
C THR A 581 -7.35 29.60 -20.10
N ARG A 582 -8.26 29.92 -19.18
CA ARG A 582 -8.42 31.30 -18.65
C ARG A 582 -7.18 31.80 -17.91
N MET A 583 -6.55 30.98 -17.07
CA MET A 583 -5.32 31.36 -16.38
C MET A 583 -4.17 31.60 -17.36
N ALA A 584 -4.04 30.79 -18.42
CA ALA A 584 -3.05 30.97 -19.47
C ALA A 584 -3.26 32.29 -20.23
N LEU A 585 -4.51 32.61 -20.59
CA LEU A 585 -4.86 33.90 -21.20
C LEU A 585 -4.59 35.08 -20.28
N LEU A 586 -4.93 34.98 -18.99
CA LEU A 586 -4.62 36.04 -18.03
C LEU A 586 -3.11 36.22 -17.89
N ARG A 587 -2.33 35.15 -17.86
CA ARG A 587 -0.87 35.21 -17.78
C ARG A 587 -0.24 35.81 -19.04
N SER A 588 -0.85 35.62 -20.20
CA SER A 588 -0.36 36.14 -21.47
C SER A 588 -0.69 37.62 -21.66
N LEU A 589 -1.93 38.03 -21.33
CA LEU A 589 -2.43 39.39 -21.51
C LEU A 589 -2.08 40.33 -20.35
N VAL A 590 -2.14 39.83 -19.11
CA VAL A 590 -1.86 40.59 -17.87
C VAL A 590 -1.00 39.74 -16.92
N PRO A 591 0.32 39.64 -17.17
CA PRO A 591 1.18 38.66 -16.52
C PRO A 591 1.14 38.68 -14.98
N SER A 592 1.03 39.86 -14.37
CA SER A 592 0.96 40.01 -12.91
C SER A 592 -0.28 39.33 -12.31
N VAL A 593 -1.44 39.49 -12.96
CA VAL A 593 -2.70 38.88 -12.54
C VAL A 593 -2.64 37.37 -12.74
N GLY A 594 -2.14 36.91 -13.89
CA GLY A 594 -1.96 35.47 -14.14
C GLY A 594 -1.02 34.81 -13.11
N PHE A 595 0.08 35.48 -12.73
CA PHE A 595 0.98 34.97 -11.68
C PHE A 595 0.26 34.83 -10.34
N ALA A 596 -0.49 35.85 -9.93
CA ALA A 596 -1.23 35.83 -8.68
C ALA A 596 -2.25 34.67 -8.64
N TYR A 597 -2.98 34.42 -9.74
CA TYR A 597 -3.89 33.27 -9.81
C TYR A 597 -3.18 31.93 -9.70
N MET A 598 -2.04 31.76 -10.40
CA MET A 598 -1.27 30.51 -10.33
C MET A 598 -0.69 30.26 -8.94
N GLU A 599 -0.25 31.32 -8.25
CA GLU A 599 0.24 31.23 -6.86
C GLU A 599 -0.90 30.84 -5.91
N LEU A 600 -2.07 31.48 -6.03
CA LEU A 600 -3.24 31.18 -5.19
C LEU A 600 -3.86 29.81 -5.48
N ALA A 601 -3.66 29.26 -6.68
CA ALA A 601 -4.14 27.94 -7.08
C ALA A 601 -3.23 26.79 -6.61
N SER A 602 -2.12 27.07 -5.90
CA SER A 602 -1.23 26.05 -5.35
C SER A 602 -1.13 26.16 -3.84
N PHE A 603 -1.22 25.02 -3.14
CA PHE A 603 -0.99 24.95 -1.70
C PHE A 603 0.48 25.08 -1.32
N ARG A 604 1.40 25.04 -2.30
CA ARG A 604 2.85 25.02 -2.06
C ARG A 604 3.49 26.39 -2.02
N ARG A 605 2.95 27.35 -2.76
CA ARG A 605 3.73 28.53 -3.15
C ARG A 605 3.56 29.76 -2.25
N GLY A 606 2.77 29.67 -1.18
CA GLY A 606 2.70 30.71 -0.15
C GLY A 606 1.27 31.02 0.25
N SER A 607 0.81 32.26 -0.05
CA SER A 607 -0.52 32.74 0.29
C SER A 607 -1.62 31.87 -0.30
N GLN A 608 -2.59 31.49 0.52
CA GLN A 608 -3.69 30.59 0.18
C GLN A 608 -5.03 31.30 0.33
N ILE A 609 -6.02 30.82 -0.43
CA ILE A 609 -7.42 31.18 -0.20
C ILE A 609 -7.94 30.32 0.94
N CYS A 610 -8.30 30.96 2.05
CA CYS A 610 -8.88 30.32 3.23
C CYS A 610 -10.34 30.75 3.39
N VAL A 611 -11.16 29.83 3.89
CA VAL A 611 -12.54 30.12 4.28
C VAL A 611 -12.63 29.97 5.81
N VAL A 612 -13.13 31.00 6.49
CA VAL A 612 -13.24 31.05 7.96
C VAL A 612 -14.63 31.53 8.34
N ASP A 613 -15.25 30.94 9.37
CA ASP A 613 -16.52 31.44 9.87
C ASP A 613 -16.39 32.88 10.38
N ALA A 614 -17.40 33.71 10.11
CA ALA A 614 -17.39 35.11 10.54
C ALA A 614 -17.26 35.20 12.08
N PRO A 615 -16.20 35.85 12.61
CA PRO A 615 -16.04 36.05 14.04
C PRO A 615 -17.24 36.77 14.65
N LYS A 616 -17.61 36.40 15.88
CA LYS A 616 -18.79 36.96 16.56
C LYS A 616 -18.69 38.48 16.72
N GLU A 617 -17.48 39.01 16.80
CA GLU A 617 -17.18 40.44 16.92
C GLU A 617 -17.48 41.24 15.65
N LEU A 618 -17.53 40.59 14.49
CA LEU A 618 -17.78 41.22 13.19
C LEU A 618 -19.23 41.06 12.71
N ILE A 619 -20.07 40.30 13.44
CA ILE A 619 -21.49 40.15 13.11
C ILE A 619 -22.19 41.50 13.29
N GLY A 620 -22.89 41.95 12.26
CA GLY A 620 -23.53 43.27 12.20
C GLY A 620 -22.60 44.41 11.76
N CYS A 621 -21.31 44.16 11.50
CA CYS A 621 -20.43 45.13 10.86
C CYS A 621 -20.65 45.15 9.34
N ARG A 622 -20.41 46.30 8.73
CA ARG A 622 -20.37 46.44 7.27
C ARG A 622 -19.13 45.73 6.72
N PHE A 623 -19.28 45.10 5.56
CA PHE A 623 -18.22 44.36 4.88
C PHE A 623 -16.95 45.22 4.71
N ILE A 624 -17.11 46.49 4.30
CA ILE A 624 -15.96 47.39 4.14
C ILE A 624 -15.21 47.67 5.45
N ASP A 625 -15.92 47.78 6.58
CA ASP A 625 -15.29 48.01 7.88
C ASP A 625 -14.60 46.74 8.38
N ALA A 626 -15.12 45.55 8.05
CA ALA A 626 -14.51 44.26 8.36
C ALA A 626 -13.18 44.04 7.60
N CYS A 627 -13.05 44.55 6.37
CA CYS A 627 -11.80 44.46 5.59
C CYS A 627 -10.58 45.04 6.31
N TYR A 628 -10.77 46.03 7.20
CA TYR A 628 -9.67 46.68 7.94
C TYR A 628 -9.32 45.99 9.28
N GLN A 629 -10.09 44.99 9.69
CA GLN A 629 -9.95 44.36 11.02
C GLN A 629 -8.91 43.24 11.05
N PHE A 630 -8.53 42.69 9.88
CA PHE A 630 -7.56 41.61 9.78
C PHE A 630 -6.14 42.16 9.65
N GLN A 631 -5.20 41.63 10.44
CA GLN A 631 -3.82 42.11 10.48
C GLN A 631 -2.96 41.47 9.37
N ASN A 632 -3.12 40.16 9.16
CA ASN A 632 -2.26 39.33 8.32
C ASN A 632 -3.06 38.58 7.25
N ALA A 633 -4.21 39.11 6.85
CA ALA A 633 -5.06 38.51 5.86
C ALA A 633 -5.91 39.55 5.12
N ILE A 634 -6.26 39.23 3.88
CA ILE A 634 -7.03 40.11 2.99
C ILE A 634 -8.41 39.48 2.81
N LEU A 635 -9.46 40.18 3.24
CA LEU A 635 -10.84 39.74 3.01
C LEU A 635 -11.21 39.94 1.54
N LEU A 636 -11.63 38.87 0.88
CA LEU A 636 -12.04 38.87 -0.52
C LEU A 636 -13.55 38.90 -0.70
N GLY A 637 -14.27 38.13 0.11
CA GLY A 637 -15.67 37.84 -0.15
C GLY A 637 -16.40 37.16 1.00
N VAL A 638 -17.70 36.94 0.82
CA VAL A 638 -18.58 36.30 1.80
C VAL A 638 -19.41 35.21 1.13
N THR A 639 -19.50 34.05 1.78
CA THR A 639 -20.37 32.94 1.36
C THR A 639 -21.37 32.59 2.46
N ASP A 640 -22.42 31.87 2.08
CA ASP A 640 -23.31 31.24 3.04
C ASP A 640 -22.68 30.01 3.72
N ALA A 641 -23.40 29.39 4.66
CA ALA A 641 -22.98 28.18 5.36
C ALA A 641 -22.79 26.95 4.44
N ASN A 642 -23.32 27.00 3.22
CA ASN A 642 -23.19 25.96 2.19
C ASN A 642 -22.12 26.30 1.13
N ASN A 643 -21.22 27.27 1.42
CA ASN A 643 -20.24 27.83 0.48
C ASN A 643 -20.82 28.42 -0.81
N ARG A 644 -22.12 28.72 -0.85
CA ARG A 644 -22.71 29.37 -2.01
C ARG A 644 -22.42 30.86 -1.95
N MET A 645 -22.06 31.40 -3.11
CA MET A 645 -21.87 32.84 -3.28
C MET A 645 -23.19 33.57 -3.02
N LEU A 646 -23.11 34.68 -2.29
CA LEU A 646 -24.26 35.54 -2.08
C LEU A 646 -24.70 36.15 -3.42
N LYS A 647 -25.93 35.84 -3.85
CA LYS A 647 -26.55 36.52 -4.99
C LYS A 647 -27.31 37.73 -4.46
N GLU A 648 -26.73 38.92 -4.59
CA GLU A 648 -27.44 40.18 -4.27
C GLU A 648 -28.49 40.50 -5.34
N ASP A 649 -28.21 40.21 -6.62
CA ASP A 649 -29.16 40.36 -7.75
C ASP A 649 -28.91 39.27 -8.81
N SER A 650 -29.95 38.92 -9.57
CA SER A 650 -29.89 37.92 -10.66
C SER A 650 -28.90 38.27 -11.79
N ALA A 651 -28.40 39.50 -11.83
CA ALA A 651 -27.49 40.03 -12.84
C ALA A 651 -26.00 40.07 -12.41
N SER A 652 -25.69 39.93 -11.11
CA SER A 652 -24.31 39.96 -10.62
C SER A 652 -24.11 38.94 -9.49
N PRO A 653 -23.69 37.69 -9.79
CA PRO A 653 -23.24 36.76 -8.76
C PRO A 653 -21.94 37.32 -8.14
N GLY A 654 -22.07 38.04 -7.03
CA GLY A 654 -20.96 38.77 -6.43
C GLY A 654 -20.22 37.93 -5.40
N PHE A 655 -19.01 37.50 -5.73
CA PHE A 655 -18.04 36.97 -4.76
C PHE A 655 -17.76 37.99 -3.63
N MET A 656 -17.74 39.27 -4.00
CA MET A 656 -17.58 40.41 -3.11
C MET A 656 -18.95 41.10 -2.98
N PRO A 657 -19.56 41.11 -1.77
CA PRO A 657 -20.83 41.80 -1.56
C PRO A 657 -20.64 43.33 -1.62
N GLY A 658 -21.75 44.07 -1.72
CA GLY A 658 -21.71 45.54 -1.64
C GLY A 658 -21.00 46.05 -0.38
N ALA A 659 -20.36 47.22 -0.46
CA ALA A 659 -19.57 47.78 0.65
C ALA A 659 -20.37 47.92 1.97
N ASP A 660 -21.68 48.17 1.86
CA ASP A 660 -22.59 48.34 2.99
C ASP A 660 -23.28 47.03 3.43
N TYR A 661 -22.93 45.88 2.84
CA TYR A 661 -23.45 44.59 3.26
C TYR A 661 -23.11 44.30 4.72
N LEU A 662 -24.11 43.93 5.51
CA LEU A 662 -23.93 43.61 6.93
C LEU A 662 -23.68 42.11 7.10
N LEU A 663 -22.57 41.77 7.76
CA LEU A 663 -22.23 40.38 8.07
C LEU A 663 -23.26 39.77 9.03
N LYS A 664 -23.76 38.59 8.70
CA LYS A 664 -24.76 37.84 9.45
C LYS A 664 -24.15 36.62 10.14
N GLU A 665 -24.84 36.13 11.16
CA GLU A 665 -24.50 34.85 11.78
C GLU A 665 -24.61 33.71 10.75
N GLY A 666 -23.60 32.83 10.71
CA GLY A 666 -23.50 31.76 9.70
C GLY A 666 -22.88 32.20 8.36
N ASN A 667 -22.46 33.46 8.20
CA ASN A 667 -21.62 33.86 7.06
C ASN A 667 -20.20 33.28 7.20
N GLN A 668 -19.64 32.87 6.08
CA GLN A 668 -18.25 32.46 5.94
C GLN A 668 -17.47 33.52 5.16
N LEU A 669 -16.30 33.88 5.66
CA LEU A 669 -15.41 34.88 5.09
C LEU A 669 -14.36 34.17 4.23
N VAL A 670 -14.25 34.59 2.97
CA VAL A 670 -13.22 34.11 2.04
C VAL A 670 -12.07 35.09 2.05
N MET A 671 -10.86 34.61 2.32
CA MET A 671 -9.71 35.45 2.63
C MET A 671 -8.43 34.93 1.98
N ILE A 672 -7.50 35.82 1.65
CA ILE A 672 -6.12 35.44 1.30
C ILE A 672 -5.26 35.58 2.56
N SER A 673 -4.56 34.51 2.94
CA SER A 673 -3.59 34.55 4.03
C SER A 673 -2.49 33.51 3.83
N SER A 674 -1.36 33.64 4.52
CA SER A 674 -0.29 32.64 4.49
C SER A 674 -0.65 31.36 5.23
N ASN A 675 -1.60 31.40 6.17
CA ASN A 675 -2.17 30.23 6.83
C ASN A 675 -3.54 30.56 7.47
N ILE A 676 -4.32 29.52 7.75
CA ILE A 676 -5.67 29.66 8.32
C ILE A 676 -5.69 30.29 9.73
N MET A 677 -4.62 30.12 10.50
CA MET A 677 -4.48 30.74 11.83
C MET A 677 -4.27 32.25 11.77
N SER A 678 -3.66 32.76 10.70
CA SER A 678 -3.48 34.20 10.49
C SER A 678 -4.75 34.84 9.93
N ALA A 679 -5.53 34.08 9.15
CA ALA A 679 -6.84 34.51 8.66
C ALA A 679 -7.85 34.77 9.79
N SER A 680 -7.81 34.00 10.87
CA SER A 680 -8.74 34.16 12.01
C SER A 680 -8.33 35.25 13.03
N LYS A 681 -7.15 35.86 12.90
CA LYS A 681 -6.67 36.86 13.87
C LYS A 681 -7.18 38.26 13.56
N LEU A 682 -8.07 38.75 14.42
CA LEU A 682 -8.48 40.15 14.47
C LEU A 682 -7.38 41.02 15.09
N ARG A 683 -7.29 42.28 14.64
CA ARG A 683 -6.45 43.30 15.30
C ARG A 683 -6.91 43.50 16.74
N ARG A 684 -5.97 43.53 17.69
CA ARG A 684 -6.28 43.81 19.10
C ARG A 684 -6.83 45.23 19.26
N ALA A 685 -7.80 45.41 20.15
CA ALA A 685 -8.41 46.72 20.43
C ALA A 685 -7.42 47.79 20.90
N THR A 686 -6.24 47.39 21.41
CA THR A 686 -5.13 48.26 21.83
C THR A 686 -4.27 48.75 20.66
N ASP A 687 -4.30 48.07 19.51
CA ASP A 687 -3.60 48.43 18.27
C ASP A 687 -4.54 49.21 17.32
N LYS A 688 -5.38 50.08 17.88
CA LYS A 688 -6.06 51.09 17.06
C LYS A 688 -4.97 52.02 16.52
N PRO A 689 -4.71 52.11 15.20
CA PRO A 689 -4.12 53.32 14.68
C PRO A 689 -5.06 54.47 15.12
N PRO A 690 -4.54 55.66 15.45
CA PRO A 690 -5.42 56.78 15.73
C PRO A 690 -6.39 56.86 14.56
N LEU A 691 -7.70 56.83 14.86
CA LEU A 691 -8.73 57.25 13.94
C LEU A 691 -8.42 58.73 13.63
N GLN A 692 -7.44 58.99 12.77
CA GLN A 692 -7.39 60.22 12.02
C GLN A 692 -8.78 60.32 11.40
N LYS A 693 -9.49 61.38 11.79
CA LYS A 693 -10.78 61.76 11.23
C LYS A 693 -10.74 61.48 9.73
N ARG A 694 -11.46 60.42 9.32
CA ARG A 694 -11.55 59.99 7.92
C ARG A 694 -11.84 61.22 7.07
N SER A 695 -11.03 61.45 6.04
CA SER A 695 -11.18 62.62 5.17
C SER A 695 -12.54 62.57 4.43
N PRO A 696 -13.14 63.72 4.06
CA PRO A 696 -14.42 63.75 3.34
C PRO A 696 -14.41 63.01 1.99
N LEU A 697 -13.24 62.71 1.42
CA LEU A 697 -13.07 62.01 0.15
C LEU A 697 -13.49 60.53 0.21
N GLU A 698 -13.44 59.89 1.39
CA GLU A 698 -13.77 58.45 1.56
C GLU A 698 -15.28 58.16 1.59
N ARG A 699 -16.15 59.18 1.71
CA ARG A 699 -17.61 59.00 1.52
C ARG A 699 -18.01 58.66 0.08
N THR A 700 -17.04 58.68 -0.83
CA THR A 700 -17.25 58.48 -2.27
C THR A 700 -16.46 57.30 -2.81
N TYR A 701 -16.18 56.28 -2.00
CA TYR A 701 -15.66 55.01 -2.53
C TYR A 701 -16.79 54.27 -3.24
N LYS A 702 -17.09 54.66 -4.48
CA LYS A 702 -17.79 53.78 -5.43
C LYS A 702 -16.80 52.70 -5.80
N ALA A 703 -17.18 51.43 -5.61
CA ALA A 703 -16.40 50.31 -6.14
C ALA A 703 -16.03 50.63 -7.60
N PRO A 704 -14.74 50.58 -7.99
CA PRO A 704 -14.36 50.85 -9.37
C PRO A 704 -15.16 49.90 -10.25
N ARG A 705 -15.92 50.46 -11.20
CA ARG A 705 -16.63 49.66 -12.20
C ARG A 705 -15.57 48.94 -13.04
N LEU A 706 -15.37 47.66 -12.76
CA LEU A 706 -14.46 46.80 -13.52
C LEU A 706 -14.98 46.56 -14.94
N LEU A 707 -16.31 46.58 -15.12
CA LEU A 707 -16.92 46.67 -16.44
C LEU A 707 -17.14 48.13 -16.81
N ARG A 708 -16.64 48.54 -17.97
CA ARG A 708 -17.05 49.77 -18.62
C ARG A 708 -18.51 49.66 -19.09
N ASP A 709 -19.11 50.80 -19.39
CA ASP A 709 -20.52 50.87 -19.81
C ASP A 709 -20.78 50.14 -21.15
N ASP A 710 -19.72 49.84 -21.91
CA ASP A 710 -19.74 49.05 -23.14
C ASP A 710 -19.59 47.53 -22.92
N GLY A 711 -19.41 47.09 -21.67
CA GLY A 711 -19.22 45.68 -21.31
C GLY A 711 -17.75 45.22 -21.29
N GLN A 712 -16.78 46.09 -21.64
CA GLN A 712 -15.35 45.75 -21.60
C GLN A 712 -14.87 45.60 -20.15
N LEU A 713 -14.07 44.57 -19.87
CA LEU A 713 -13.39 44.45 -18.59
C LEU A 713 -12.13 45.32 -18.57
N TRP A 714 -12.12 46.36 -17.74
CA TRP A 714 -11.00 47.27 -17.61
C TRP A 714 -9.92 46.69 -16.68
N LEU A 715 -9.07 45.83 -17.23
CA LEU A 715 -7.99 45.14 -16.52
C LEU A 715 -6.62 45.43 -17.13
N GLY A 716 -5.94 46.46 -16.60
CA GLY A 716 -4.56 46.78 -16.96
C GLY A 716 -4.37 47.36 -18.37
N PRO A 717 -3.11 47.43 -18.86
CA PRO A 717 -2.76 48.15 -20.10
C PRO A 717 -3.43 47.59 -21.36
N ALA A 718 -3.78 46.31 -21.36
CA ALA A 718 -4.42 45.62 -22.48
C ALA A 718 -5.83 46.19 -22.80
N ALA A 719 -6.50 46.79 -21.82
CA ALA A 719 -7.80 47.41 -22.00
C ALA A 719 -7.73 48.84 -22.56
N GLU A 720 -6.54 49.47 -22.57
CA GLU A 720 -6.35 50.86 -22.99
C GLU A 720 -5.66 51.00 -24.34
N LYS A 721 -4.75 50.09 -24.69
CA LYS A 721 -3.97 50.14 -25.92
C LYS A 721 -4.35 49.00 -26.85
N LYS A 722 -4.32 49.28 -28.17
CA LYS A 722 -4.48 48.25 -29.20
C LYS A 722 -3.34 47.26 -29.11
N MET A 723 -3.68 45.97 -29.08
CA MET A 723 -2.72 44.88 -28.95
C MET A 723 -2.76 44.01 -30.21
N ILE A 724 -1.61 43.46 -30.56
CA ILE A 724 -1.50 42.40 -31.57
C ILE A 724 -1.18 41.10 -30.82
N VAL A 725 -2.10 40.14 -30.86
CA VAL A 725 -1.95 38.85 -30.20
C VAL A 725 -1.77 37.77 -31.25
N LEU A 726 -0.72 36.96 -31.11
CA LEU A 726 -0.51 35.78 -31.94
C LEU A 726 -1.08 34.56 -31.23
N MET A 727 -1.88 33.78 -31.93
CA MET A 727 -2.32 32.44 -31.50
C MET A 727 -1.75 31.43 -32.47
N ILE A 728 -0.82 30.61 -32.00
CA ILE A 728 -0.16 29.58 -32.79
C ILE A 728 -0.69 28.24 -32.29
N GLY A 729 -1.51 27.59 -33.11
CA GLY A 729 -2.35 26.47 -32.73
C GLY A 729 -3.82 26.86 -32.57
N CYS A 730 -4.72 25.93 -32.90
CA CYS A 730 -6.16 26.13 -32.87
C CYS A 730 -6.88 24.94 -32.20
N PRO A 731 -6.86 24.85 -30.85
CA PRO A 731 -7.55 23.78 -30.12
C PRO A 731 -9.07 23.95 -30.17
N ASP A 732 -9.83 22.92 -29.82
CA ASP A 732 -11.30 22.90 -29.93
C ASP A 732 -12.02 24.04 -29.20
N ASP A 733 -11.45 24.53 -28.09
CA ASP A 733 -11.98 25.61 -27.25
C ASP A 733 -11.49 27.02 -27.65
N PHE A 734 -10.79 27.15 -28.79
CA PHE A 734 -10.35 28.46 -29.29
C PHE A 734 -11.47 29.51 -29.46
N PRO A 735 -12.74 29.16 -29.80
CA PRO A 735 -13.79 30.16 -29.88
C PRO A 735 -14.10 30.78 -28.50
N GLU A 736 -14.01 30.02 -27.41
CA GLU A 736 -14.17 30.55 -26.07
C GLU A 736 -12.98 31.46 -25.70
N MET A 737 -11.76 31.09 -26.10
CA MET A 737 -10.60 31.96 -25.92
C MET A 737 -10.79 33.31 -26.62
N LEU A 738 -11.26 33.32 -27.87
CA LEU A 738 -11.51 34.56 -28.59
C LEU A 738 -12.57 35.42 -27.91
N LYS A 739 -13.67 34.82 -27.41
CA LYS A 739 -14.68 35.54 -26.61
C LYS A 739 -14.07 36.20 -25.38
N ILE A 740 -13.21 35.47 -24.67
CA ILE A 740 -12.54 35.99 -23.47
C ILE A 740 -11.60 37.13 -23.85
N ILE A 741 -10.79 36.97 -24.89
CA ILE A 741 -9.87 38.01 -25.38
C ILE A 741 -10.64 39.27 -25.79
N ASP A 742 -11.80 39.13 -26.46
CA ASP A 742 -12.65 40.25 -26.88
C ASP A 742 -13.13 41.08 -25.69
N LEU A 743 -13.43 40.44 -24.55
CA LEU A 743 -13.84 41.12 -23.32
C LEU A 743 -12.73 41.97 -22.70
N PHE A 744 -11.46 41.59 -22.85
CA PHE A 744 -10.32 42.27 -22.22
C PHE A 744 -9.71 43.37 -23.10
N LEU A 745 -9.57 43.13 -24.39
CA LEU A 745 -8.76 43.99 -25.26
C LEU A 745 -9.47 45.28 -25.65
N ALA A 746 -8.67 46.34 -25.87
CA ALA A 746 -9.17 47.59 -26.43
C ALA A 746 -9.71 47.41 -27.86
N SER A 747 -10.74 48.17 -28.24
CA SER A 747 -11.34 48.12 -29.58
C SER A 747 -10.32 48.34 -30.70
N GLY A 748 -10.36 47.47 -31.71
CA GLY A 748 -9.44 47.48 -32.84
C GLY A 748 -8.11 46.78 -32.56
N SER A 749 -8.08 45.88 -31.57
CA SER A 749 -6.97 44.94 -31.37
C SER A 749 -7.06 43.78 -32.36
N GLU A 750 -5.92 43.21 -32.74
CA GLU A 750 -5.83 42.17 -33.77
C GLU A 750 -5.38 40.83 -33.17
N VAL A 751 -6.02 39.74 -33.58
CA VAL A 751 -5.62 38.36 -33.23
C VAL A 751 -5.24 37.62 -34.51
N HIS A 752 -3.99 37.18 -34.62
CA HIS A 752 -3.51 36.40 -35.76
C HIS A 752 -3.41 34.93 -35.38
N ILE A 753 -4.19 34.07 -36.04
CA ILE A 753 -4.26 32.63 -35.76
C ILE A 753 -3.51 31.85 -36.85
N LEU A 754 -2.40 31.19 -36.51
CA LEU A 754 -1.70 30.24 -37.38
C LEU A 754 -1.96 28.82 -36.89
N SER A 755 -2.43 27.93 -37.76
CA SER A 755 -2.71 26.53 -37.42
C SER A 755 -2.80 25.67 -38.69
N ASP A 756 -2.54 24.37 -38.56
CA ASP A 756 -2.72 23.39 -39.62
C ASP A 756 -4.21 23.11 -39.93
N GLN A 757 -5.12 23.45 -39.01
CA GLN A 757 -6.55 23.27 -39.20
C GLN A 757 -7.11 24.15 -40.33
N THR A 758 -7.94 23.56 -41.18
CA THR A 758 -8.56 24.24 -42.33
C THR A 758 -9.51 25.36 -41.90
N LEU A 759 -9.70 26.38 -42.76
CA LEU A 759 -10.66 27.46 -42.48
C LEU A 759 -12.09 26.95 -42.29
N ALA A 760 -12.51 25.96 -43.08
CA ALA A 760 -13.84 25.35 -42.97
C ALA A 760 -14.08 24.70 -41.61
N TRP A 761 -13.06 24.03 -41.06
CA TRP A 761 -13.12 23.47 -39.72
C TRP A 761 -13.27 24.57 -38.66
N ARG A 762 -12.47 25.64 -38.75
CA ARG A 762 -12.53 26.78 -37.81
C ARG A 762 -13.90 27.46 -37.82
N GLU A 763 -14.48 27.68 -39.00
CA GLU A 763 -15.84 28.23 -39.13
C GLU A 763 -16.89 27.31 -38.52
N SER A 764 -16.79 26.00 -38.74
CA SER A 764 -17.66 25.01 -38.10
C SER A 764 -17.57 25.07 -36.57
N CYS A 765 -16.36 25.13 -36.01
CA CYS A 765 -16.14 25.26 -34.57
C CYS A 765 -16.69 26.57 -33.99
N LEU A 766 -16.50 27.70 -34.68
CA LEU A 766 -17.08 28.99 -34.29
C LEU A 766 -18.61 28.91 -34.27
N ASN A 767 -19.23 28.30 -35.28
CA ASN A 767 -20.68 28.12 -35.37
C ASN A 767 -21.24 27.24 -34.25
N GLN A 768 -20.56 26.15 -33.89
CA GLN A 768 -20.95 25.30 -32.75
C GLN A 768 -20.97 26.06 -31.43
N HIS A 769 -20.07 27.04 -31.27
CA HIS A 769 -19.98 27.90 -30.08
C HIS A 769 -20.86 29.16 -30.18
N GLY A 770 -21.77 29.23 -31.14
CA GLY A 770 -22.74 30.32 -31.30
C GLY A 770 -22.22 31.55 -32.05
N ASN A 771 -21.07 31.44 -32.73
CA ASN A 771 -20.43 32.44 -33.61
C ASN A 771 -20.76 33.90 -33.24
N PRO A 772 -20.26 34.39 -32.09
CA PRO A 772 -20.54 35.76 -31.69
C PRO A 772 -19.84 36.74 -32.63
N PRO A 773 -20.48 37.86 -33.01
CA PRO A 773 -19.74 38.96 -33.61
C PRO A 773 -18.75 39.49 -32.57
N PHE A 774 -17.45 39.44 -32.88
CA PHE A 774 -16.43 40.06 -32.03
C PHE A 774 -16.56 41.59 -32.17
N GLU A 775 -16.80 42.28 -31.06
CA GLU A 775 -17.05 43.72 -31.09
C GLU A 775 -15.75 44.54 -31.12
N ARG A 776 -14.66 43.98 -30.56
CA ARG A 776 -13.40 44.68 -30.31
C ARG A 776 -12.23 44.07 -31.06
N LEU A 777 -12.32 42.78 -31.41
CA LEU A 777 -11.28 42.03 -32.10
C LEU A 777 -11.42 41.99 -33.62
N LEU A 778 -10.31 42.18 -34.31
CA LEU A 778 -10.12 41.74 -35.69
C LEU A 778 -9.36 40.43 -35.71
N VAL A 779 -10.01 39.34 -36.13
CA VAL A 779 -9.37 38.01 -36.23
C VAL A 779 -8.85 37.77 -37.64
N ARG A 780 -7.58 37.42 -37.77
CA ARG A 780 -6.92 37.06 -39.04
C ARG A 780 -6.46 35.62 -39.00
N HIS A 781 -6.86 34.83 -39.99
CA HIS A 781 -6.55 33.41 -40.06
C HIS A 781 -5.44 33.12 -41.07
N TYR A 782 -4.46 32.33 -40.65
CA TYR A 782 -3.38 31.77 -41.45
C TYR A 782 -3.45 30.25 -41.36
N VAL A 783 -3.43 29.59 -42.52
CA VAL A 783 -3.38 28.12 -42.61
C VAL A 783 -1.94 27.73 -42.95
N GLY A 784 -1.38 26.80 -42.19
CA GLY A 784 -0.04 26.28 -42.39
C GLY A 784 0.58 25.77 -41.09
N SER A 785 1.65 25.00 -41.24
CA SER A 785 2.24 24.31 -40.11
C SER A 785 2.90 25.25 -39.12
N THR A 786 2.59 25.03 -37.84
CA THR A 786 3.12 25.83 -36.73
C THR A 786 4.64 25.68 -36.60
N THR A 787 5.18 24.54 -37.02
CA THR A 787 6.63 24.24 -36.96
C THR A 787 7.42 24.81 -38.14
N ASN A 788 6.74 25.28 -39.20
CA ASN A 788 7.42 25.77 -40.38
C ASN A 788 7.77 27.25 -40.27
N LYS A 789 9.07 27.55 -40.31
CA LYS A 789 9.62 28.90 -40.27
C LYS A 789 9.08 29.83 -41.37
N SER A 790 8.84 29.32 -42.59
CA SER A 790 8.29 30.15 -43.67
C SER A 790 6.89 30.65 -43.32
N GLU A 791 6.07 29.77 -42.76
CA GLU A 791 4.68 30.08 -42.39
C GLU A 791 4.62 31.03 -41.20
N LEU A 792 5.47 30.83 -40.19
CA LEU A 792 5.63 31.72 -39.04
C LEU A 792 6.08 33.13 -39.44
N SER A 793 6.93 33.25 -40.47
CA SER A 793 7.39 34.56 -40.95
C SER A 793 6.29 35.45 -41.55
N ARG A 794 5.11 34.88 -41.83
CA ARG A 794 3.92 35.62 -42.28
C ARG A 794 3.20 36.35 -41.13
N LEU A 795 3.48 35.97 -39.88
CA LEU A 795 2.92 36.60 -38.70
C LEU A 795 3.69 37.89 -38.33
N PRO A 796 3.04 38.88 -37.72
CA PRO A 796 3.69 40.12 -37.29
C PRO A 796 4.51 39.92 -36.00
N LEU A 797 5.51 39.04 -36.04
CA LEU A 797 6.32 38.63 -34.87
C LEU A 797 7.02 39.80 -34.16
N GLY A 798 7.48 40.81 -34.91
CA GLY A 798 8.21 41.95 -34.36
C GLY A 798 7.33 43.02 -33.68
N THR A 799 6.03 43.05 -33.98
CA THR A 799 5.07 44.02 -33.42
C THR A 799 4.02 43.36 -32.51
N ALA A 800 4.04 42.03 -32.42
CA ALA A 800 3.19 41.27 -31.53
C ALA A 800 3.47 41.64 -30.07
N SER A 801 2.39 41.91 -29.33
CA SER A 801 2.45 42.22 -27.91
C SER A 801 2.51 40.96 -27.05
N CYS A 802 1.98 39.85 -27.57
CA CYS A 802 2.01 38.54 -26.93
C CYS A 802 1.85 37.43 -27.98
N ALA A 803 2.43 36.26 -27.71
CA ALA A 803 2.23 35.05 -28.50
C ALA A 803 1.78 33.90 -27.58
N LEU A 804 0.69 33.25 -27.96
CA LEU A 804 0.12 32.07 -27.33
C LEU A 804 0.44 30.86 -28.20
N ILE A 805 1.29 29.96 -27.70
CA ILE A 805 1.54 28.67 -28.34
C ILE A 805 0.63 27.65 -27.67
N LEU A 806 -0.26 27.06 -28.46
CA LEU A 806 -1.34 26.20 -27.99
C LEU A 806 -1.16 24.81 -28.58
N ALA A 807 -1.23 23.80 -27.70
CA ALA A 807 -1.24 22.41 -28.13
C ALA A 807 -2.52 22.13 -28.92
N GLU A 808 -2.39 21.96 -30.23
CA GLU A 808 -3.48 21.54 -31.10
C GLU A 808 -3.38 20.03 -31.37
N ARG A 809 -4.49 19.33 -31.20
CA ARG A 809 -4.67 17.95 -31.68
C ARG A 809 -5.19 18.00 -33.12
N LEU A 810 -4.51 17.31 -34.02
CA LEU A 810 -4.89 17.22 -35.43
C LEU A 810 -5.88 16.09 -35.68
N SER A 811 -5.92 15.10 -34.79
CA SER A 811 -6.88 13.99 -34.79
C SER A 811 -7.22 13.55 -33.38
N ASP A 812 -8.42 12.99 -33.18
CA ASP A 812 -8.88 12.50 -31.87
C ASP A 812 -7.98 11.40 -31.30
N ASP A 813 -7.34 10.60 -32.17
CA ASP A 813 -6.45 9.50 -31.82
C ASP A 813 -4.99 9.94 -31.54
N GLU A 814 -4.68 11.23 -31.69
CA GLU A 814 -3.32 11.72 -31.52
C GLU A 814 -2.90 11.74 -30.04
N GLU A 815 -1.76 11.14 -29.71
CA GLU A 815 -1.20 11.18 -28.35
C GLU A 815 -0.87 12.63 -27.91
N PRO A 816 -1.20 13.03 -26.65
CA PRO A 816 -0.92 14.39 -26.16
C PRO A 816 0.56 14.80 -26.26
N ILE A 817 1.49 13.86 -26.08
CA ILE A 817 2.94 14.08 -26.19
C ILE A 817 3.32 14.57 -27.60
N SER A 818 2.64 14.11 -28.65
CA SER A 818 2.88 14.57 -30.02
C SER A 818 2.53 16.06 -30.16
N SER A 819 1.37 16.48 -29.63
CA SER A 819 0.96 17.88 -29.65
C SER A 819 1.87 18.79 -28.82
N ASP A 820 2.36 18.30 -27.69
CA ASP A 820 3.31 19.05 -26.85
C ASP A 820 4.68 19.18 -27.53
N SER A 821 5.15 18.11 -28.19
CA SER A 821 6.38 18.12 -28.97
C SER A 821 6.35 19.16 -30.10
N ARG A 822 5.22 19.26 -30.82
CA ARG A 822 5.02 20.33 -31.81
C ARG A 822 5.05 21.71 -31.18
N SER A 823 4.40 21.87 -30.03
CA SER A 823 4.36 23.15 -29.30
C SER A 823 5.73 23.58 -28.80
N LEU A 824 6.59 22.63 -28.41
CA LEU A 824 7.98 22.90 -28.03
C LEU A 824 8.90 23.18 -29.23
N THR A 825 8.58 22.60 -30.38
CA THR A 825 9.33 22.81 -31.64
C THR A 825 9.02 24.17 -32.28
N THR A 826 7.78 24.62 -32.11
CA THR A 826 7.27 25.93 -32.55
C THR A 826 7.90 27.04 -31.74
#